data_AF-A0A4V5P8P2-F1
#
_entry.id   AF-A0A4V5P8P2-F1
#
_cell.length_a   1.000
_cell.length_b   1.000
_cell.length_c   1.000
_cell.angle_alpha   90.00
_cell.angle_beta   90.00
_cell.angle_gamma   90.00
#
_symmetry.space_group_name_H-M   'P 1'
#
loop_
_entity.id
_entity.type
_entity.pdbx_description
1 polymer ?
#
loop_
_entity_poly.entity_id
_entity_poly.type
_entity_poly.pdbx_seq_one_letter_code
_entity_poly.pdbx_strand_id
1 'polypeptide(L)'
;MHSTLIGGETQTHLLEWAHDLKMTDGTYVFVPYDALLYSLPYKHTPYQVLRNNPKLREAYDAVLTITVESQEKTFYQAFMEAAGRGEIPEKLESDQVSPLFGTIYNSIYFIAQAMNNAMKENGRASAASLVQHSRNMQFYGFNQLIRTDSNGNGISEYVILDTNWKEWELHSTYTVDMETELLRFRETPIHFPGGRPPQADAKCWFAEGKICQGGIDPAFAVMVCLALLIALLSINGFAYFIRRRINKIQLIKGPNRILLTLEDVTFINPHFGSKRGSRVSVSFQITSEVQSGSVPKESGRRPQLQLRQNSCDSLLSLCFQMKDLRHENINPLVGFFYDLGMFAIVTEFCSRRSLEDILTNQDVKLDWMFKSSLLLDLIKGMKYLHHREFAHGRLKSRNCVVDGRFVLKVTDYGFNDILETLRLSQEEPSAEELLWMAPELLRAPRGSRLRSFAGDVYSFAIIMQEVMVRGAPFCMMDLPAKEIIERLKKPPPVYRPVVPPEHAPPECLQLMKQCWAEAAEQRPTFDEIFNQFKTFNKGKKTNIIDSMLRMLEQYSSNLEDLIRERTEELEIEKQKTEKLLTQMLPPSVAESLKKGCTVEPEGFDLVTLYFSDIVGFTTIPAMSEPIEVVDLLNDLYTLFDAIIGSHDVYKVETIGDAYMVASGLPKRNGMRHAAEIANMSLDILSSVGTFKMRHMPEVPVRIRIGLHSGPVAAGVVGLTMPRYCLFGDTVNTASRMESTGLPYRIHVSHSTVTILRTLSEGYEVELRGRTELKKDFFRKIGYSTFKIFRIFYNKGKGTEETFWLVGKKGFTKPLPVPPPVGKDGQVGHGLQPVEIAAFQRRKAEKQLVRNKP
;
A
#
# COMPACT_ATOMS: atom_id res chain seq x y z
N MET A 1 28.02 -17.67 -15.46
CA MET A 1 29.35 -18.26 -15.70
C MET A 1 29.20 -19.72 -15.29
N HIS A 2 29.49 -20.69 -16.16
CA HIS A 2 29.34 -22.10 -15.80
C HIS A 2 30.40 -22.50 -14.77
N SER A 3 30.06 -23.43 -13.88
CA SER A 3 30.98 -23.87 -12.84
C SER A 3 32.19 -24.59 -13.44
N THR A 4 33.39 -24.29 -12.98
CA THR A 4 34.64 -24.97 -13.38
C THR A 4 34.56 -26.48 -13.08
N LEU A 5 33.84 -26.86 -12.03
CA LEU A 5 33.64 -28.24 -11.60
C LEU A 5 32.89 -29.10 -12.65
N ILE A 6 32.13 -28.46 -13.53
CA ILE A 6 31.37 -29.10 -14.61
C ILE A 6 31.88 -28.69 -16.01
N GLY A 7 33.12 -28.20 -16.11
CA GLY A 7 33.76 -27.84 -17.38
C GLY A 7 33.59 -26.39 -17.84
N GLY A 8 33.23 -25.47 -16.93
CA GLY A 8 33.08 -24.05 -17.23
C GLY A 8 34.41 -23.32 -17.47
N GLU A 9 34.82 -23.16 -18.73
CA GLU A 9 36.09 -22.51 -19.12
C GLU A 9 36.22 -21.06 -18.62
N THR A 10 35.12 -20.30 -18.60
CA THR A 10 35.16 -18.89 -18.18
C THR A 10 35.47 -18.73 -16.70
N GLN A 11 34.95 -19.60 -15.83
CA GLN A 11 35.29 -19.55 -14.41
C GLN A 11 36.72 -20.05 -14.18
N THR A 12 37.16 -21.04 -14.96
CA THR A 12 38.53 -21.55 -14.90
C THR A 12 39.53 -20.43 -15.19
N HIS A 13 39.37 -19.72 -16.30
CA HIS A 13 40.25 -18.60 -16.65
C HIS A 13 40.17 -17.45 -15.64
N LEU A 14 38.99 -17.18 -15.08
CA LEU A 14 38.83 -16.15 -14.04
C LEU A 14 39.64 -16.50 -12.80
N LEU A 15 39.53 -17.74 -12.29
CA LEU A 15 40.20 -18.18 -11.07
C LEU A 15 41.72 -18.26 -11.28
N GLU A 16 42.17 -18.78 -12.43
CA GLU A 16 43.59 -18.81 -12.77
C GLU A 16 44.20 -17.41 -12.86
N TRP A 17 43.46 -16.45 -13.42
CA TRP A 17 43.92 -15.06 -13.50
C TRP A 17 43.88 -14.36 -12.15
N ALA A 18 42.84 -14.61 -11.33
CA ALA A 18 42.77 -14.12 -9.97
C ALA A 18 43.94 -14.62 -9.12
N HIS A 19 44.35 -15.87 -9.32
CA HIS A 19 45.52 -16.44 -8.68
C HIS A 19 46.82 -15.77 -9.13
N ASP A 20 47.00 -15.51 -10.43
CA ASP A 20 48.15 -14.76 -10.95
C ASP A 20 48.24 -13.33 -10.38
N LEU A 21 47.10 -12.73 -10.07
CA LEU A 21 46.97 -11.42 -9.43
C LEU A 21 47.08 -11.48 -7.90
N LYS A 22 47.35 -12.64 -7.31
CA LYS A 22 47.41 -12.88 -5.86
C LYS A 22 46.12 -12.53 -5.12
N MET A 23 44.97 -12.62 -5.79
CA MET A 23 43.67 -12.37 -5.16
C MET A 23 43.13 -13.60 -4.42
N THR A 24 43.79 -14.76 -4.53
CA THR A 24 43.40 -16.02 -3.88
C THR A 24 44.23 -16.32 -2.62
N ASP A 25 44.94 -15.33 -2.07
CA ASP A 25 45.83 -15.46 -0.91
C ASP A 25 45.14 -15.32 0.46
N GLY A 26 43.80 -15.15 0.45
CA GLY A 26 42.98 -14.90 1.64
C GLY A 26 42.48 -13.47 1.74
N THR A 27 42.93 -12.57 0.87
CA THR A 27 42.41 -11.19 0.79
C THR A 27 40.99 -11.14 0.23
N TYR A 28 40.66 -12.04 -0.70
CA TYR A 28 39.33 -12.15 -1.30
C TYR A 28 38.80 -13.58 -1.19
N VAL A 29 37.47 -13.68 -1.10
CA VAL A 29 36.75 -14.95 -1.16
C VAL A 29 35.80 -14.90 -2.34
N PHE A 30 35.85 -15.92 -3.18
CA PHE A 30 35.01 -16.06 -4.36
C PHE A 30 33.81 -16.94 -3.99
N VAL A 31 32.59 -16.43 -4.18
CA VAL A 31 31.37 -17.17 -3.81
C VAL A 31 30.53 -17.44 -5.06
N PRO A 32 30.81 -18.50 -5.83
CA PRO A 32 29.93 -18.94 -6.90
C PRO A 32 28.64 -19.50 -6.30
N TYR A 33 27.53 -18.86 -6.65
CA TYR A 33 26.20 -19.41 -6.44
C TYR A 33 25.79 -20.23 -7.67
N ASP A 34 25.54 -21.52 -7.45
CA ASP A 34 25.05 -22.37 -8.51
C ASP A 34 23.56 -22.11 -8.75
N ALA A 35 23.25 -21.59 -9.94
CA ALA A 35 21.87 -21.43 -10.40
C ALA A 35 21.29 -22.72 -10.99
N LEU A 36 22.08 -23.80 -11.02
CA LEU A 36 21.57 -25.12 -11.35
C LEU A 36 20.54 -25.54 -10.30
N LEU A 37 19.41 -26.04 -10.78
CA LEU A 37 18.29 -26.47 -9.94
C LEU A 37 18.47 -27.92 -9.44
N TYR A 38 19.71 -28.41 -9.46
CA TYR A 38 20.14 -29.69 -8.92
C TYR A 38 21.48 -29.51 -8.21
N SER A 39 21.74 -30.37 -7.24
CA SER A 39 22.96 -30.40 -6.43
C SER A 39 24.22 -30.76 -7.24
N LEU A 40 25.29 -29.98 -7.10
CA LEU A 40 26.63 -30.42 -7.47
C LEU A 40 27.02 -31.67 -6.64
N PRO A 41 27.55 -32.74 -7.26
CA PRO A 41 27.98 -33.93 -6.50
C PRO A 41 29.23 -33.63 -5.67
N TYR A 42 29.16 -33.74 -4.34
CA TYR A 42 30.34 -33.54 -3.49
C TYR A 42 30.64 -34.74 -2.57
N LYS A 43 29.63 -35.54 -2.24
CA LYS A 43 29.80 -36.76 -1.44
C LYS A 43 30.54 -37.82 -2.26
N HIS A 44 31.75 -38.17 -1.83
CA HIS A 44 32.61 -39.19 -2.45
C HIS A 44 32.84 -39.02 -3.97
N THR A 45 32.82 -37.76 -4.45
CA THR A 45 32.99 -37.46 -5.88
C THR A 45 34.26 -36.63 -6.10
N PRO A 46 35.35 -37.25 -6.56
CA PRO A 46 36.59 -36.53 -6.85
C PRO A 46 36.49 -35.75 -8.18
N TYR A 47 36.82 -34.46 -8.15
CA TYR A 47 36.78 -33.62 -9.35
C TYR A 47 38.09 -33.69 -10.14
N GLN A 48 38.07 -34.39 -11.28
CA GLN A 48 39.26 -34.58 -12.13
C GLN A 48 39.84 -33.25 -12.65
N VAL A 49 38.99 -32.22 -12.84
CA VAL A 49 39.43 -30.89 -13.30
C VAL A 49 40.38 -30.24 -12.28
N LEU A 50 40.11 -30.39 -10.98
CA LEU A 50 40.99 -29.90 -9.91
C LEU A 50 42.23 -30.79 -9.74
N ARG A 51 42.11 -32.09 -9.99
CA ARG A 51 43.24 -33.02 -9.95
C ARG A 51 44.27 -32.76 -11.06
N ASN A 52 43.80 -32.45 -12.26
CA ASN A 52 44.64 -32.33 -13.46
C ASN A 52 45.30 -30.96 -13.59
N ASN A 53 44.85 -29.95 -12.83
CA ASN A 53 45.38 -28.58 -12.91
C ASN A 53 45.74 -28.06 -11.50
N PRO A 54 47.03 -28.12 -11.10
CA PRO A 54 47.46 -27.74 -9.76
C PRO A 54 47.28 -26.25 -9.48
N LYS A 55 47.46 -25.39 -10.50
CA LYS A 55 47.26 -23.94 -10.39
C LYS A 55 45.81 -23.61 -10.09
N LEU A 56 44.89 -24.25 -10.83
CA LEU A 56 43.46 -24.09 -10.59
C LEU A 56 43.06 -24.61 -9.21
N ARG A 57 43.63 -25.73 -8.75
CA ARG A 57 43.36 -26.26 -7.40
C ARG A 57 43.76 -25.27 -6.30
N GLU A 58 44.93 -24.64 -6.43
CA GLU A 58 45.37 -23.61 -5.48
C GLU A 58 44.50 -22.35 -5.55
N ALA A 59 44.06 -21.96 -6.74
CA ALA A 59 43.10 -20.86 -6.91
C ALA A 59 41.73 -21.17 -6.30
N TYR A 60 41.30 -22.44 -6.36
CA TYR A 60 39.99 -22.89 -5.87
C TYR A 60 39.90 -22.91 -4.34
N ASP A 61 41.03 -22.88 -3.62
CA ASP A 61 41.05 -22.79 -2.15
C ASP A 61 40.43 -21.49 -1.61
N ALA A 62 40.36 -20.45 -2.44
CA ALA A 62 39.68 -19.18 -2.11
C ALA A 62 38.18 -19.18 -2.47
N VAL A 63 37.61 -20.33 -2.85
CA VAL A 63 36.26 -20.44 -3.44
C VAL A 63 35.30 -21.17 -2.52
N LEU A 64 34.20 -20.50 -2.11
CA LEU A 64 33.09 -21.12 -1.37
C LEU A 64 31.90 -21.37 -2.31
N THR A 65 31.67 -22.64 -2.64
CA THR A 65 30.65 -23.02 -3.61
C THR A 65 29.29 -23.23 -2.94
N ILE A 66 28.27 -22.48 -3.36
CA ILE A 66 26.90 -22.64 -2.85
C ILE A 66 26.09 -23.45 -3.86
N THR A 67 25.55 -24.60 -3.43
CA THR A 67 24.73 -25.51 -4.25
C THR A 67 23.55 -26.04 -3.45
N VAL A 68 22.52 -26.57 -4.13
CA VAL A 68 21.42 -27.30 -3.46
C VAL A 68 21.96 -28.57 -2.78
N GLU A 69 21.46 -28.90 -1.59
CA GLU A 69 21.84 -30.11 -0.84
C GLU A 69 21.27 -31.36 -1.53
N SER A 70 22.15 -32.20 -2.08
CA SER A 70 21.84 -33.62 -2.31
C SER A 70 21.96 -34.37 -1.00
N GLN A 71 20.88 -34.98 -0.54
CA GLN A 71 20.93 -35.83 0.66
C GLN A 71 21.79 -37.08 0.43
N GLU A 72 21.20 -38.26 0.21
CA GLU A 72 21.99 -39.50 0.14
C GLU A 72 22.54 -39.81 -1.25
N LYS A 73 21.89 -39.31 -2.31
CA LYS A 73 22.18 -39.70 -3.70
C LYS A 73 22.58 -38.50 -4.55
N THR A 74 23.57 -38.69 -5.42
CA THR A 74 23.89 -37.71 -6.45
C THR A 74 22.82 -37.73 -7.54
N PHE A 75 22.73 -36.65 -8.32
CA PHE A 75 21.82 -36.58 -9.48
C PHE A 75 22.01 -37.79 -10.42
N TYR A 76 23.25 -38.15 -10.71
CA TYR A 76 23.57 -39.27 -11.60
C TYR A 76 23.17 -40.63 -11.04
N GLN A 77 23.32 -40.84 -9.73
CA GLN A 77 22.87 -42.07 -9.06
C GLN A 77 21.34 -42.19 -9.07
N ALA A 78 20.64 -41.09 -8.75
CA ALA A 78 19.18 -41.04 -8.82
C ALA A 78 18.67 -41.29 -10.25
N PHE A 79 19.37 -40.77 -11.25
CA PHE A 79 19.07 -40.97 -12.66
C PHE A 79 19.24 -42.42 -13.11
N MET A 80 20.38 -43.05 -12.78
CA MET A 80 20.61 -44.47 -13.11
C MET A 80 19.60 -45.40 -12.43
N GLU A 81 19.22 -45.10 -11.18
CA GLU A 81 18.22 -45.87 -10.46
C GLU A 81 16.81 -45.72 -11.04
N ALA A 82 16.42 -44.50 -11.40
CA ALA A 82 15.15 -44.23 -12.07
C ALA A 82 15.07 -44.89 -13.46
N ALA A 83 16.18 -44.90 -14.21
CA ALA A 83 16.28 -45.65 -15.46
C ALA A 83 16.15 -47.16 -15.22
N GLY A 84 16.86 -47.72 -14.21
CA GLY A 84 16.79 -49.14 -13.87
C GLY A 84 15.45 -49.61 -13.30
N ARG A 85 14.63 -48.69 -12.75
CA ARG A 85 13.24 -48.94 -12.35
C ARG A 85 12.23 -48.80 -13.49
N GLY A 86 12.68 -48.39 -14.68
CA GLY A 86 11.82 -48.13 -15.84
C GLY A 86 11.00 -46.83 -15.73
N GLU A 87 11.32 -45.94 -14.79
CA GLU A 87 10.68 -44.63 -14.64
C GLU A 87 11.15 -43.63 -15.71
N ILE A 88 12.35 -43.86 -16.27
CA ILE A 88 12.98 -43.07 -17.34
C ILE A 88 13.44 -44.03 -18.45
N PRO A 89 13.37 -43.66 -19.75
CA PRO A 89 13.86 -44.52 -20.83
C PRO A 89 15.35 -44.85 -20.68
N GLU A 90 15.71 -46.15 -20.66
CA GLU A 90 17.10 -46.65 -20.49
C GLU A 90 18.09 -46.15 -21.56
N LYS A 91 17.61 -45.63 -22.70
CA LYS A 91 18.44 -45.19 -23.83
C LYS A 91 18.97 -43.76 -23.72
N LEU A 92 18.61 -42.98 -22.70
CA LEU A 92 19.15 -41.63 -22.52
C LEU A 92 20.48 -41.67 -21.76
N GLU A 93 21.53 -41.13 -22.37
CA GLU A 93 22.77 -40.85 -21.65
C GLU A 93 22.58 -39.64 -20.71
N SER A 94 23.19 -39.70 -19.52
CA SER A 94 22.94 -38.74 -18.43
C SER A 94 23.46 -37.32 -18.72
N ASP A 95 24.36 -37.18 -19.68
CA ASP A 95 24.91 -35.95 -20.23
C ASP A 95 23.97 -35.26 -21.26
N GLN A 96 23.00 -35.99 -21.81
CA GLN A 96 21.98 -35.46 -22.74
C GLN A 96 20.74 -34.91 -22.02
N VAL A 97 20.69 -35.02 -20.69
CA VAL A 97 19.54 -34.62 -19.88
C VAL A 97 19.67 -33.17 -19.48
N SER A 98 18.64 -32.37 -19.79
CA SER A 98 18.60 -30.96 -19.41
C SER A 98 18.69 -30.80 -17.88
N PRO A 99 19.46 -29.81 -17.38
CA PRO A 99 19.42 -29.34 -15.99
C PRO A 99 18.02 -29.10 -15.40
N LEU A 100 17.03 -28.80 -16.25
CA LEU A 100 15.64 -28.55 -15.84
C LEU A 100 14.86 -29.82 -15.51
N PHE A 101 15.38 -31.01 -15.86
CA PHE A 101 14.70 -32.28 -15.68
C PHE A 101 14.31 -32.51 -14.21
N GLY A 102 15.25 -32.36 -13.28
CA GLY A 102 14.99 -32.53 -11.85
C GLY A 102 13.93 -31.55 -11.33
N THR A 103 13.91 -30.32 -11.82
CA THR A 103 12.90 -29.32 -11.45
C THR A 103 11.51 -29.68 -11.95
N ILE A 104 11.41 -30.09 -13.22
CA ILE A 104 10.14 -30.49 -13.83
C ILE A 104 9.61 -31.73 -13.13
N TYR A 105 10.47 -32.72 -12.87
CA TYR A 105 10.14 -33.91 -12.09
C TYR A 105 9.57 -33.52 -10.71
N ASN A 106 10.30 -32.69 -9.97
CA ASN A 106 9.88 -32.24 -8.64
C ASN A 106 8.55 -31.47 -8.67
N SER A 107 8.33 -30.65 -9.70
CA SER A 107 7.10 -29.85 -9.85
C SER A 107 5.88 -30.73 -10.14
N ILE A 108 6.03 -31.73 -11.01
CA ILE A 108 4.96 -32.69 -11.32
C ILE A 108 4.66 -33.54 -10.09
N TYR A 109 5.70 -34.04 -9.42
CA TYR A 109 5.55 -34.87 -8.23
C TYR A 109 4.93 -34.10 -7.07
N PHE A 110 5.26 -32.81 -6.90
CA PHE A 110 4.63 -31.92 -5.93
C PHE A 110 3.11 -31.82 -6.14
N ILE A 111 2.67 -31.54 -7.37
CA ILE A 111 1.24 -31.43 -7.71
C ILE A 111 0.56 -32.79 -7.49
N ALA A 112 1.17 -33.88 -7.94
CA ALA A 112 0.64 -35.23 -7.78
C ALA A 112 0.47 -35.60 -6.29
N GLN A 113 1.43 -35.25 -5.44
CA GLN A 113 1.37 -35.50 -4.01
C GLN A 113 0.30 -34.63 -3.34
N ALA A 114 0.17 -33.36 -3.72
CA ALA A 114 -0.88 -32.46 -3.21
C ALA A 114 -2.28 -32.94 -3.64
N MET A 115 -2.43 -33.43 -4.88
CA MET A 115 -3.65 -34.05 -5.40
C MET A 115 -3.99 -35.32 -4.63
N ASN A 116 -3.02 -36.22 -4.41
CA ASN A 116 -3.23 -37.45 -3.67
C ASN A 116 -3.67 -37.19 -2.23
N ASN A 117 -3.05 -36.21 -1.56
CA ASN A 117 -3.44 -35.80 -0.21
C ASN A 117 -4.86 -35.22 -0.20
N ALA A 118 -5.20 -34.33 -1.14
CA ALA A 118 -6.54 -33.75 -1.25
C ALA A 118 -7.62 -34.80 -1.56
N MET A 119 -7.30 -35.80 -2.39
CA MET A 119 -8.18 -36.91 -2.73
C MET A 119 -8.42 -37.86 -1.55
N LYS A 120 -7.40 -38.11 -0.73
CA LYS A 120 -7.51 -38.94 0.49
C LYS A 120 -8.42 -38.33 1.54
N GLU A 121 -8.41 -37.00 1.67
CA GLU A 121 -9.19 -36.30 2.70
C GLU A 121 -10.62 -35.96 2.23
N ASN A 122 -10.79 -35.48 0.99
CA ASN A 122 -12.05 -34.93 0.51
C ASN A 122 -12.74 -35.75 -0.60
N GLY A 123 -12.13 -36.84 -1.08
CA GLY A 123 -12.65 -37.67 -2.18
C GLY A 123 -12.71 -36.98 -3.56
N ARG A 124 -12.42 -35.66 -3.62
CA ARG A 124 -12.30 -34.84 -4.84
C ARG A 124 -11.22 -33.78 -4.66
N ALA A 125 -10.39 -33.59 -5.68
CA ALA A 125 -9.41 -32.52 -5.74
C ALA A 125 -10.01 -31.28 -6.45
N SER A 126 -10.23 -30.21 -5.70
CA SER A 126 -10.53 -28.87 -6.21
C SER A 126 -9.27 -27.99 -6.18
N ALA A 127 -9.25 -26.88 -6.94
CA ALA A 127 -8.14 -25.93 -6.90
C ALA A 127 -7.88 -25.37 -5.49
N ALA A 128 -8.94 -25.09 -4.72
CA ALA A 128 -8.84 -24.62 -3.35
C ALA A 128 -8.27 -25.68 -2.40
N SER A 129 -8.71 -26.94 -2.54
CA SER A 129 -8.15 -28.04 -1.75
C SER A 129 -6.70 -28.32 -2.11
N LEU A 130 -6.30 -28.16 -3.39
CA LEU A 130 -4.91 -28.32 -3.80
C LEU A 130 -3.99 -27.32 -3.12
N VAL A 131 -4.37 -26.04 -3.11
CA VAL A 131 -3.61 -24.97 -2.43
C VAL A 131 -3.56 -25.17 -0.91
N GLN A 132 -4.59 -25.78 -0.32
CA GLN A 132 -4.58 -26.12 1.10
C GLN A 132 -3.62 -27.27 1.41
N HIS A 133 -3.65 -28.33 0.58
CA HIS A 133 -2.84 -29.53 0.78
C HIS A 133 -1.42 -29.39 0.24
N SER A 134 -1.11 -28.30 -0.46
CA SER A 134 0.23 -27.94 -0.93
C SER A 134 1.08 -27.22 0.13
N ARG A 135 0.51 -26.92 1.31
CA ARG A 135 1.17 -26.21 2.41
C ARG A 135 1.84 -27.19 3.37
N ASN A 136 2.99 -26.82 3.91
CA ASN A 136 3.74 -27.62 4.89
C ASN A 136 4.00 -29.07 4.43
N MET A 137 4.06 -29.31 3.12
CA MET A 137 4.41 -30.61 2.55
C MET A 137 5.92 -30.81 2.58
N GLN A 138 6.30 -32.05 2.82
CA GLN A 138 7.67 -32.53 2.69
C GLN A 138 7.66 -33.83 1.89
N PHE A 139 8.46 -33.90 0.84
CA PHE A 139 8.62 -35.11 0.04
C PHE A 139 10.01 -35.17 -0.59
N TYR A 140 10.48 -36.38 -0.86
CA TYR A 140 11.69 -36.58 -1.63
C TYR A 140 11.37 -36.35 -3.11
N GLY A 141 11.99 -35.33 -3.68
CA GLY A 141 12.02 -35.14 -5.12
C GLY A 141 13.02 -36.10 -5.77
N PHE A 142 13.45 -35.76 -6.98
CA PHE A 142 14.34 -36.59 -7.79
C PHE A 142 15.67 -36.93 -7.08
N ASN A 143 16.37 -35.93 -6.56
CA ASN A 143 17.66 -36.09 -5.85
C ASN A 143 17.80 -35.18 -4.62
N GLN A 144 16.72 -34.51 -4.23
CA GLN A 144 16.72 -33.54 -3.13
C GLN A 144 15.40 -33.59 -2.37
N LEU A 145 15.44 -33.18 -1.10
CA LEU A 145 14.25 -33.04 -0.28
C LEU A 145 13.56 -31.72 -0.62
N ILE A 146 12.30 -31.79 -1.03
CA ILE A 146 11.47 -30.61 -1.27
C ILE A 146 10.57 -30.39 -0.06
N ARG A 147 10.60 -29.16 0.44
CA ARG A 147 9.73 -28.70 1.52
C ARG A 147 8.91 -27.53 1.03
N THR A 148 7.75 -27.32 1.64
CA THR A 148 6.94 -26.12 1.39
C THR A 148 6.63 -25.42 2.70
N ASP A 149 6.58 -24.10 2.64
CA ASP A 149 6.18 -23.28 3.78
C ASP A 149 4.66 -23.35 4.03
N SER A 150 4.21 -22.61 5.04
CA SER A 150 2.78 -22.47 5.37
C SER A 150 1.92 -21.82 4.28
N ASN A 151 2.54 -21.18 3.29
CA ASN A 151 1.88 -20.57 2.13
C ASN A 151 1.92 -21.47 0.88
N GLY A 152 2.67 -22.57 0.92
CA GLY A 152 2.87 -23.49 -0.20
C GLY A 152 4.05 -23.12 -1.11
N ASN A 153 4.94 -22.21 -0.68
CA ASN A 153 6.15 -21.86 -1.42
C ASN A 153 7.23 -22.93 -1.20
N GLY A 154 7.93 -23.33 -2.28
CA GLY A 154 9.02 -24.29 -2.21
C GLY A 154 10.23 -23.76 -1.44
N ILE A 155 10.63 -24.48 -0.39
CA ILE A 155 11.85 -24.27 0.38
C ILE A 155 12.86 -25.33 -0.09
N SER A 156 14.01 -24.88 -0.60
CA SER A 156 15.16 -25.72 -0.94
C SER A 156 16.28 -25.47 0.06
N GLU A 157 16.91 -26.54 0.55
CA GLU A 157 18.09 -26.45 1.40
C GLU A 157 19.34 -26.29 0.55
N TYR A 158 20.20 -25.32 0.87
CA TYR A 158 21.48 -25.13 0.20
C TYR A 158 22.63 -25.52 1.13
N VAL A 159 23.75 -25.93 0.54
CA VAL A 159 24.97 -26.28 1.24
C VAL A 159 26.13 -25.46 0.69
N ILE A 160 26.98 -25.01 1.60
CA ILE A 160 28.24 -24.33 1.32
C ILE A 160 29.32 -25.40 1.31
N LEU A 161 29.99 -25.52 0.17
CA LEU A 161 31.06 -26.47 -0.08
C LEU A 161 32.39 -25.73 -0.13
N ASP A 162 33.40 -26.39 0.43
CA ASP A 162 34.76 -25.86 0.52
C ASP A 162 35.79 -26.94 0.22
N THR A 163 36.99 -26.53 -0.18
CA THR A 163 38.15 -27.42 -0.38
C THR A 163 39.22 -27.12 0.66
N ASN A 164 40.09 -28.07 0.94
CA ASN A 164 41.20 -27.89 1.89
C ASN A 164 42.56 -27.80 1.17
N TRP A 165 42.56 -27.38 -0.12
CA TRP A 165 43.64 -27.37 -1.13
C TRP A 165 44.47 -28.65 -1.35
N LYS A 166 44.53 -29.55 -0.36
CA LYS A 166 45.29 -30.80 -0.36
C LYS A 166 44.54 -31.90 -1.10
N GLU A 167 43.22 -31.92 -0.95
CA GLU A 167 42.33 -32.90 -1.54
C GLU A 167 41.63 -32.30 -2.77
N TRP A 168 41.15 -33.19 -3.65
CA TRP A 168 40.39 -32.85 -4.87
C TRP A 168 38.89 -33.13 -4.67
N GLU A 169 38.46 -33.15 -3.41
CA GLU A 169 37.09 -33.41 -2.95
C GLU A 169 36.55 -32.15 -2.26
N LEU A 170 35.23 -31.98 -2.32
CA LEU A 170 34.52 -30.86 -1.70
C LEU A 170 33.87 -31.34 -0.40
N HIS A 171 34.05 -30.56 0.67
CA HIS A 171 33.50 -30.85 1.98
C HIS A 171 32.35 -29.89 2.30
N SER A 172 31.27 -30.40 2.88
CA SER A 172 30.15 -29.56 3.34
C SER A 172 30.50 -28.86 4.64
N THR A 173 30.45 -27.54 4.63
CA THR A 173 30.80 -26.72 5.80
C THR A 173 29.58 -26.22 6.56
N TYR A 174 28.65 -25.59 5.85
CA TYR A 174 27.42 -25.04 6.40
C TYR A 174 26.22 -25.36 5.51
N THR A 175 25.05 -25.52 6.11
CA THR A 175 23.77 -25.52 5.39
C THR A 175 23.11 -24.16 5.55
N VAL A 176 22.60 -23.62 4.46
CA VAL A 176 21.77 -22.41 4.45
C VAL A 176 20.34 -22.85 4.68
N ASP A 177 19.84 -22.57 5.88
CA ASP A 177 18.43 -22.75 6.20
C ASP A 177 17.65 -21.50 5.75
N MET A 178 16.94 -21.63 4.64
CA MET A 178 16.15 -20.54 4.07
C MET A 178 14.92 -20.18 4.92
N GLU A 179 14.49 -21.03 5.85
CA GLU A 179 13.35 -20.78 6.74
C GLU A 179 13.75 -19.93 7.96
N THR A 180 14.96 -20.17 8.49
CA THR A 180 15.48 -19.41 9.63
C THR A 180 16.46 -18.31 9.25
N GLU A 181 16.84 -18.20 7.97
CA GLU A 181 17.89 -17.32 7.45
C GLU A 181 19.24 -17.49 8.17
N LEU A 182 19.50 -18.68 8.73
CA LEU A 182 20.69 -18.99 9.50
C LEU A 182 21.56 -20.02 8.79
N LEU A 183 22.87 -19.85 8.92
CA LEU A 183 23.84 -20.88 8.56
C LEU A 183 23.95 -21.90 9.69
N ARG A 184 23.66 -23.16 9.39
CA ARG A 184 23.83 -24.28 10.31
C ARG A 184 25.17 -24.94 10.03
N PHE A 185 26.04 -24.95 11.04
CA PHE A 185 27.30 -25.67 10.96
C PHE A 185 27.04 -27.17 10.72
N ARG A 186 27.80 -27.76 9.79
CA ARG A 186 27.78 -29.20 9.50
C ARG A 186 28.92 -29.88 10.25
N GLU A 187 29.92 -30.35 9.52
CA GLU A 187 30.98 -31.20 10.05
C GLU A 187 32.35 -30.54 9.93
N THR A 188 32.56 -29.73 8.90
CA THR A 188 33.85 -29.11 8.61
C THR A 188 33.76 -27.58 8.67
N PRO A 189 34.68 -26.87 9.36
CA PRO A 189 34.74 -25.42 9.29
C PRO A 189 35.28 -24.95 7.94
N ILE A 190 34.94 -23.73 7.53
CA ILE A 190 35.51 -23.11 6.33
C ILE A 190 37.02 -22.93 6.50
N HIS A 191 37.76 -23.42 5.51
CA HIS A 191 39.16 -23.15 5.30
C HIS A 191 39.31 -21.80 4.58
N PHE A 192 40.18 -20.95 5.11
CA PHE A 192 40.57 -19.72 4.43
C PHE A 192 42.05 -19.79 4.09
N PRO A 193 42.46 -19.42 2.86
CA PRO A 193 43.86 -19.27 2.53
C PRO A 193 44.54 -18.32 3.53
N GLY A 194 45.67 -18.74 4.10
CA GLY A 194 46.36 -17.98 5.16
C GLY A 194 45.78 -18.15 6.58
N GLY A 195 44.75 -18.97 6.76
CA GLY A 195 44.22 -19.39 8.07
C GLY A 195 43.36 -18.35 8.79
N ARG A 196 42.98 -17.25 8.12
CA ARG A 196 42.12 -16.21 8.68
C ARG A 196 41.09 -15.76 7.64
N PRO A 197 39.84 -15.48 8.04
CA PRO A 197 38.85 -14.92 7.13
C PRO A 197 39.24 -13.50 6.68
N PRO A 198 38.74 -13.03 5.53
CA PRO A 198 38.90 -11.64 5.11
C PRO A 198 38.35 -10.67 6.17
N GLN A 199 38.89 -9.45 6.22
CA GLN A 199 38.36 -8.42 7.12
C GLN A 199 36.91 -8.08 6.74
N ALA A 200 36.05 -7.89 7.76
CA ALA A 200 34.65 -7.57 7.54
C ALA A 200 34.51 -6.15 6.96
N ASP A 201 34.03 -6.04 5.72
CA ASP A 201 33.77 -4.77 5.06
C ASP A 201 32.52 -4.04 5.61
N ALA A 202 32.45 -2.74 5.34
CA ALA A 202 31.36 -1.89 5.80
C ALA A 202 30.02 -2.21 5.11
N LYS A 203 28.94 -2.35 5.89
CA LYS A 203 27.56 -2.69 5.45
C LYS A 203 26.98 -1.80 4.33
N CYS A 204 27.54 -0.61 4.14
CA CYS A 204 27.14 0.35 3.11
C CYS A 204 27.30 -0.16 1.67
N TRP A 205 28.16 -1.15 1.41
CA TRP A 205 28.43 -1.69 0.07
C TRP A 205 27.21 -2.32 -0.60
N PHE A 206 26.23 -2.77 0.19
CA PHE A 206 25.03 -3.45 -0.31
C PHE A 206 23.79 -2.54 -0.37
N ALA A 207 23.94 -1.23 -0.19
CA ALA A 207 22.84 -0.26 -0.23
C ALA A 207 22.79 0.47 -1.59
N GLU A 208 21.67 0.34 -2.31
CA GLU A 208 21.46 0.99 -3.61
C GLU A 208 21.56 2.52 -3.52
N GLY A 209 22.37 3.14 -4.39
CA GLY A 209 22.47 4.60 -4.54
C GLY A 209 23.38 5.34 -3.57
N LYS A 210 24.18 4.67 -2.73
CA LYS A 210 25.17 5.32 -1.83
C LYS A 210 26.62 4.97 -2.21
N ILE A 211 27.46 5.99 -2.38
CA ILE A 211 28.92 5.81 -2.54
C ILE A 211 29.52 5.68 -1.14
N CYS A 212 30.09 4.52 -0.82
CA CYS A 212 30.64 4.28 0.51
C CYS A 212 32.05 4.84 0.67
N GLN A 213 32.23 5.79 1.59
CA GLN A 213 33.52 6.18 2.14
C GLN A 213 33.59 5.57 3.56
N GLY A 214 34.52 4.63 3.77
CA GLY A 214 34.44 3.64 4.86
C GLY A 214 34.47 4.19 6.30
N GLY A 215 33.67 3.55 7.17
CA GLY A 215 33.81 3.57 8.65
C GLY A 215 32.57 4.03 9.44
N ILE A 216 32.22 3.33 10.53
CA ILE A 216 31.17 3.74 11.50
C ILE A 216 31.83 4.16 12.80
N ASP A 217 31.44 5.34 13.31
CA ASP A 217 31.88 5.89 14.59
C ASP A 217 31.42 5.01 15.78
N PRO A 218 32.33 4.56 16.67
CA PRO A 218 31.99 3.74 17.84
C PRO A 218 30.93 4.38 18.75
N ALA A 219 30.78 5.71 18.75
CA ALA A 219 29.72 6.39 19.50
C ALA A 219 28.30 6.01 19.00
N PHE A 220 28.12 5.81 17.69
CA PHE A 220 26.85 5.38 17.10
C PHE A 220 26.53 3.92 17.47
N ALA A 221 27.54 3.05 17.51
CA ALA A 221 27.36 1.66 17.89
C ALA A 221 26.93 1.50 19.35
N VAL A 222 27.50 2.28 20.27
CA VAL A 222 27.12 2.25 21.69
C VAL A 222 25.68 2.75 21.90
N MET A 223 25.28 3.80 21.18
CA MET A 223 23.92 4.35 21.25
C MET A 223 22.87 3.37 20.70
N VAL A 224 23.18 2.66 19.62
CA VAL A 224 22.30 1.64 19.04
C VAL A 224 22.22 0.40 19.95
N CYS A 225 23.32 -0.02 20.57
CA CYS A 225 23.31 -1.12 21.54
C CYS A 225 22.45 -0.80 22.77
N LEU A 226 22.54 0.42 23.30
CA LEU A 226 21.68 0.87 24.41
C LEU A 226 20.20 0.92 24.01
N ALA A 227 19.89 1.40 22.80
CA ALA A 227 18.52 1.43 22.28
C ALA A 227 17.96 0.01 22.07
N LEU A 228 18.77 -0.93 21.57
CA LEU A 228 18.37 -2.32 21.36
C LEU A 228 18.18 -3.08 22.68
N LEU A 229 18.96 -2.78 23.72
CA LEU A 229 18.81 -3.39 25.04
C LEU A 229 17.51 -2.93 25.71
N ILE A 230 17.14 -1.67 25.54
CA ILE A 230 15.84 -1.11 25.98
C ILE A 230 14.69 -1.70 25.15
N ALA A 231 14.88 -1.90 23.84
CA ALA A 231 13.90 -2.53 22.96
C ALA A 231 13.67 -4.01 23.30
N LEU A 232 14.72 -4.77 23.60
CA LEU A 232 14.62 -6.19 23.98
C LEU A 232 13.96 -6.38 25.34
N LEU A 233 14.24 -5.49 26.31
CA LEU A 233 13.55 -5.51 27.60
C LEU A 233 12.06 -5.16 27.45
N SER A 234 11.72 -4.23 26.56
CA SER A 234 10.32 -3.90 26.27
C SER A 234 9.59 -4.96 25.45
N ILE A 235 10.24 -5.62 24.49
CA ILE A 235 9.65 -6.73 23.72
C ILE A 235 9.42 -7.97 24.59
N ASN A 236 10.37 -8.34 25.46
CA ASN A 236 10.17 -9.46 26.39
C ASN A 236 9.10 -9.14 27.44
N GLY A 237 9.05 -7.90 27.91
CA GLY A 237 7.93 -7.40 28.73
C GLY A 237 6.60 -7.48 28.00
N PHE A 238 6.57 -7.12 26.71
CA PHE A 238 5.37 -7.14 25.86
C PHE A 238 4.92 -8.57 25.53
N ALA A 239 5.84 -9.49 25.24
CA ALA A 239 5.55 -10.90 24.98
C ALA A 239 5.01 -11.61 26.23
N TYR A 240 5.57 -11.33 27.42
CA TYR A 240 5.01 -11.79 28.69
C TYR A 240 3.59 -11.22 28.92
N PHE A 241 3.37 -9.96 28.55
CA PHE A 241 2.07 -9.31 28.63
C PHE A 241 1.04 -9.91 27.67
N ILE A 242 1.43 -10.24 26.43
CA ILE A 242 0.60 -10.89 25.41
C ILE A 242 0.23 -12.30 25.85
N ARG A 243 1.18 -13.10 26.34
CA ARG A 243 0.92 -14.46 26.83
C ARG A 243 0.00 -14.46 28.05
N ARG A 244 0.15 -13.48 28.95
CA ARG A 244 -0.78 -13.24 30.07
C ARG A 244 -2.15 -12.74 29.60
N ARG A 245 -2.23 -11.98 28.49
CA ARG A 245 -3.49 -11.53 27.87
C ARG A 245 -4.24 -12.69 27.23
N ILE A 246 -3.57 -13.55 26.47
CA ILE A 246 -4.22 -14.68 25.78
C ILE A 246 -4.83 -15.66 26.77
N ASN A 247 -4.12 -15.97 27.87
CA ASN A 247 -4.67 -16.79 28.95
C ASN A 247 -5.84 -16.11 29.69
N LYS A 248 -5.90 -14.77 29.73
CA LYS A 248 -7.09 -14.05 30.23
C LYS A 248 -8.26 -14.06 29.24
N ILE A 249 -8.01 -14.06 27.92
CA ILE A 249 -9.05 -13.99 26.88
C ILE A 249 -9.87 -15.30 26.80
N GLN A 250 -9.26 -16.46 27.04
CA GLN A 250 -10.01 -17.73 27.10
C GLN A 250 -10.96 -17.85 28.31
N LEU A 251 -10.81 -17.00 29.34
CA LEU A 251 -11.68 -16.93 30.53
C LEU A 251 -12.90 -16.00 30.36
N ILE A 252 -13.14 -15.45 29.16
CA ILE A 252 -14.11 -14.34 28.94
C ILE A 252 -15.34 -14.70 28.09
N LYS A 253 -15.43 -15.90 27.49
CA LYS A 253 -16.66 -16.34 26.79
C LYS A 253 -17.70 -16.91 27.77
N GLY A 254 -18.49 -16.03 28.38
CA GLY A 254 -19.71 -16.39 29.11
C GLY A 254 -20.94 -15.65 28.57
N PRO A 255 -22.18 -16.09 28.87
CA PRO A 255 -23.42 -15.56 28.27
C PRO A 255 -23.72 -14.08 28.57
N ASN A 256 -22.98 -13.47 29.50
CA ASN A 256 -23.18 -12.10 29.97
C ASN A 256 -22.02 -11.15 29.59
N ARG A 257 -21.21 -11.46 28.56
CA ARG A 257 -20.05 -10.63 28.16
C ARG A 257 -20.07 -10.35 26.66
N ILE A 258 -20.06 -9.07 26.27
CA ILE A 258 -20.00 -8.59 24.88
C ILE A 258 -18.57 -8.08 24.61
N LEU A 259 -17.99 -8.47 23.48
CA LEU A 259 -16.71 -7.95 23.01
C LEU A 259 -16.99 -6.69 22.18
N LEU A 260 -16.57 -5.52 22.68
CA LEU A 260 -16.63 -4.25 21.95
C LEU A 260 -15.23 -3.91 21.41
N THR A 261 -15.13 -3.52 20.14
CA THR A 261 -13.88 -3.00 19.58
C THR A 261 -13.73 -1.51 19.87
N LEU A 262 -12.53 -0.94 19.73
CA LEU A 262 -12.32 0.49 19.97
C LEU A 262 -13.08 1.38 18.97
N GLU A 263 -13.44 0.84 17.80
CA GLU A 263 -14.26 1.50 16.78
C GLU A 263 -15.75 1.55 17.19
N ASP A 264 -16.20 0.62 18.04
CA ASP A 264 -17.58 0.54 18.52
C ASP A 264 -17.86 1.45 19.74
N VAL A 265 -16.82 2.12 20.29
CA VAL A 265 -16.90 2.85 21.56
C VAL A 265 -16.46 4.30 21.39
N THR A 266 -17.41 5.23 21.52
CA THR A 266 -17.13 6.66 21.62
C THR A 266 -17.07 7.10 23.08
N PHE A 267 -15.92 7.60 23.53
CA PHE A 267 -15.76 8.16 24.88
C PHE A 267 -16.37 9.57 24.95
N ILE A 268 -17.42 9.73 25.75
CA ILE A 268 -18.05 11.02 26.01
C ILE A 268 -17.38 11.62 27.26
N ASN A 269 -16.73 12.78 27.09
CA ASN A 269 -15.79 13.51 27.99
C ASN A 269 -14.29 13.12 27.95
N PRO A 270 -13.57 13.46 26.87
CA PRO A 270 -12.17 13.83 26.96
C PRO A 270 -12.09 15.36 27.17
N HIS A 271 -11.93 15.85 28.41
CA HIS A 271 -11.57 17.26 28.60
C HIS A 271 -10.15 17.50 28.08
N PHE A 272 -10.05 17.76 26.77
CA PHE A 272 -8.95 18.44 26.11
C PHE A 272 -9.47 19.82 25.69
N GLY A 273 -9.13 20.85 26.48
CA GLY A 273 -9.39 22.25 26.17
C GLY A 273 -8.07 23.01 26.01
N SER A 274 -7.86 23.56 24.81
CA SER A 274 -6.67 24.29 24.35
C SER A 274 -6.21 25.43 25.25
N LYS A 275 -4.97 25.34 25.79
CA LYS A 275 -4.04 26.47 25.95
C LYS A 275 -2.59 25.99 25.78
N ARG A 276 -1.82 26.73 24.96
CA ARG A 276 -0.38 26.57 24.73
C ARG A 276 0.41 26.48 26.04
N GLY A 277 1.34 25.53 26.07
CA GLY A 277 2.59 25.61 26.84
C GLY A 277 2.50 25.09 28.28
N SER A 278 3.33 24.09 28.56
CA SER A 278 3.73 23.55 29.88
C SER A 278 3.03 22.25 30.29
N ARG A 279 3.87 21.21 30.44
CA ARG A 279 3.57 19.88 30.98
C ARG A 279 2.88 19.98 32.34
N VAL A 280 1.59 19.68 32.40
CA VAL A 280 0.94 19.18 33.63
C VAL A 280 -0.04 18.09 33.24
N SER A 281 0.29 16.87 33.64
CA SER A 281 -0.52 15.66 33.54
C SER A 281 -1.61 15.69 34.62
N VAL A 282 -2.88 15.58 34.22
CA VAL A 282 -3.96 15.20 35.15
C VAL A 282 -4.30 13.75 34.87
N SER A 283 -3.66 12.87 35.62
CA SER A 283 -4.10 11.50 35.85
C SER A 283 -5.25 11.52 36.85
N PHE A 284 -6.25 10.65 36.69
CA PHE A 284 -6.96 10.15 37.88
C PHE A 284 -5.96 9.23 38.60
N GLN A 285 -5.13 9.83 39.45
CA GLN A 285 -4.30 9.11 40.40
C GLN A 285 -5.14 8.90 41.66
N ILE A 286 -5.45 7.64 41.96
CA ILE A 286 -5.79 7.22 43.32
C ILE A 286 -4.50 7.42 44.14
N THR A 287 -4.30 8.59 44.74
CA THR A 287 -3.22 8.84 45.70
C THR A 287 -3.68 8.41 47.08
N SER A 288 -3.11 7.33 47.61
CA SER A 288 -3.08 7.09 49.05
C SER A 288 -1.93 7.91 49.66
N GLU A 289 -2.24 8.95 50.43
CA GLU A 289 -1.26 9.63 51.28
C GLU A 289 -0.83 8.69 52.42
N VAL A 290 0.48 8.48 52.59
CA VAL A 290 1.06 7.93 53.82
C VAL A 290 2.07 8.95 54.34
N GLN A 291 1.76 9.49 55.52
CA GLN A 291 2.61 10.44 56.25
C GLN A 291 3.95 9.81 56.64
N SER A 292 4.97 10.67 56.57
CA SER A 292 6.36 10.46 56.99
C SER A 292 6.50 9.98 58.44
N GLY A 293 7.27 8.91 58.66
CA GLY A 293 7.79 8.50 59.96
C GLY A 293 8.64 7.22 59.91
N SER A 294 9.97 7.39 59.92
CA SER A 294 11.04 6.46 60.34
C SER A 294 10.97 4.94 60.04
N VAL A 295 11.93 4.51 59.23
CA VAL A 295 12.47 3.14 58.98
C VAL A 295 12.81 2.44 60.33
N PRO A 296 12.59 1.10 60.52
CA PRO A 296 13.33 0.07 59.80
C PRO A 296 12.64 -1.20 59.29
N LYS A 297 13.24 -1.68 58.19
CA LYS A 297 13.19 -2.98 57.51
C LYS A 297 12.61 -4.15 58.33
N GLU A 298 11.54 -4.74 57.81
CA GLU A 298 11.36 -6.20 57.80
C GLU A 298 10.30 -6.66 56.79
N SER A 299 10.54 -7.85 56.25
CA SER A 299 9.80 -8.70 55.29
C SER A 299 8.53 -8.17 54.59
N GLY A 300 8.52 -8.34 53.26
CA GLY A 300 7.42 -7.95 52.39
C GLY A 300 6.09 -8.67 52.66
N ARG A 301 5.12 -7.93 53.17
CA ARG A 301 3.69 -8.13 52.89
C ARG A 301 3.11 -6.82 52.34
N ARG A 302 2.71 -6.81 51.07
CA ARG A 302 1.97 -5.69 50.46
C ARG A 302 0.55 -5.68 51.05
N PRO A 303 -0.03 -4.52 51.41
CA PRO A 303 -1.44 -4.44 51.78
C PRO A 303 -2.28 -4.70 50.52
N GLN A 304 -3.03 -5.80 50.51
CA GLN A 304 -4.11 -6.01 49.55
C GLN A 304 -5.32 -5.18 49.99
N LEU A 305 -5.71 -4.21 49.18
CA LEU A 305 -7.08 -3.69 49.18
C LEU A 305 -8.01 -4.82 48.74
N GLN A 306 -8.48 -5.63 49.69
CA GLN A 306 -9.61 -6.52 49.47
C GLN A 306 -10.87 -5.67 49.34
N LEU A 307 -11.35 -5.45 48.12
CA LEU A 307 -12.77 -5.18 47.92
C LEU A 307 -13.53 -6.34 48.57
N ARG A 308 -14.28 -6.07 49.65
CA ARG A 308 -15.12 -7.06 50.32
C ARG A 308 -16.06 -7.68 49.28
N GLN A 309 -16.09 -9.01 49.23
CA GLN A 309 -16.93 -9.81 48.34
C GLN A 309 -18.40 -9.35 48.33
N ASN A 310 -18.92 -8.85 49.46
CA ASN A 310 -20.29 -8.36 49.62
C ASN A 310 -20.62 -7.08 48.82
N SER A 311 -19.64 -6.28 48.41
CA SER A 311 -19.90 -5.05 47.62
C SER A 311 -20.19 -5.35 46.14
N CYS A 312 -19.74 -6.51 45.64
CA CYS A 312 -19.93 -6.91 44.25
C CYS A 312 -21.40 -7.27 43.97
N ASP A 313 -22.04 -8.00 44.89
CA ASP A 313 -23.42 -8.45 44.74
C ASP A 313 -24.44 -7.30 44.74
N SER A 314 -24.23 -6.28 45.59
CA SER A 314 -25.07 -5.07 45.61
C SER A 314 -24.91 -4.19 44.38
N LEU A 315 -23.72 -4.14 43.78
CA LEU A 315 -23.52 -3.48 42.49
C LEU A 315 -24.20 -4.24 41.37
N LEU A 316 -24.03 -5.57 41.35
CA LEU A 316 -24.68 -6.43 40.36
C LEU A 316 -26.20 -6.30 40.39
N SER A 317 -26.83 -6.28 41.57
CA SER A 317 -28.28 -6.11 41.71
C SER A 317 -28.77 -4.74 41.20
N LEU A 318 -28.08 -3.65 41.55
CA LEU A 318 -28.37 -2.31 41.03
C LEU A 318 -28.22 -2.25 39.50
N CYS A 319 -27.17 -2.86 38.96
CA CYS A 319 -26.91 -2.95 37.53
C CYS A 319 -28.02 -3.73 36.79
N PHE A 320 -28.54 -4.81 37.37
CA PHE A 320 -29.69 -5.54 36.83
C PHE A 320 -30.94 -4.67 36.84
N GLN A 321 -31.21 -3.96 37.94
CA GLN A 321 -32.35 -3.05 38.05
C GLN A 321 -32.28 -1.94 36.99
N MET A 322 -31.10 -1.36 36.74
CA MET A 322 -30.90 -0.33 35.71
C MET A 322 -31.03 -0.86 34.29
N LYS A 323 -30.62 -2.11 34.03
CA LYS A 323 -30.74 -2.78 32.72
C LYS A 323 -32.20 -3.07 32.35
N ASP A 324 -33.05 -3.30 33.34
CA ASP A 324 -34.48 -3.60 33.14
C ASP A 324 -35.32 -2.33 32.88
N LEU A 325 -34.74 -1.14 33.06
CA LEU A 325 -35.39 0.12 32.71
C LEU A 325 -35.41 0.32 31.19
N ARG A 326 -36.54 0.04 30.56
CA ARG A 326 -36.76 0.24 29.12
C ARG A 326 -37.95 1.15 28.85
N HIS A 327 -37.68 2.28 28.21
CA HIS A 327 -38.69 3.25 27.78
C HIS A 327 -38.14 4.08 26.62
N GLU A 328 -39.01 4.59 25.73
CA GLU A 328 -38.60 5.34 24.54
C GLU A 328 -37.77 6.59 24.88
N ASN A 329 -38.11 7.26 25.99
CA ASN A 329 -37.43 8.47 26.48
C ASN A 329 -36.38 8.21 27.57
N ILE A 330 -35.89 6.98 27.72
CA ILE A 330 -34.79 6.62 28.62
C ILE A 330 -33.67 6.02 27.78
N ASN A 331 -32.43 6.49 27.98
CA ASN A 331 -31.27 5.97 27.25
C ASN A 331 -30.86 4.61 27.85
N PRO A 332 -31.08 3.48 27.16
CA PRO A 332 -30.88 2.17 27.77
C PRO A 332 -29.41 1.92 28.09
N LEU A 333 -29.17 1.41 29.29
CA LEU A 333 -27.88 0.92 29.72
C LEU A 333 -27.56 -0.42 29.02
N VAL A 334 -26.50 -0.43 28.21
CA VAL A 334 -26.02 -1.63 27.50
C VAL A 334 -25.18 -2.51 28.43
N GLY A 335 -24.33 -1.89 29.24
CA GLY A 335 -23.50 -2.61 30.20
C GLY A 335 -22.44 -1.74 30.90
N PHE A 336 -21.49 -2.39 31.54
CA PHE A 336 -20.38 -1.76 32.24
C PHE A 336 -19.05 -2.30 31.72
N PHE A 337 -18.07 -1.42 31.65
CA PHE A 337 -16.70 -1.74 31.32
C PHE A 337 -15.83 -1.57 32.57
N TYR A 338 -15.08 -2.61 32.92
CA TYR A 338 -14.13 -2.57 34.03
C TYR A 338 -12.82 -3.23 33.61
N ASP A 339 -11.77 -2.42 33.41
CA ASP A 339 -10.42 -2.92 33.14
C ASP A 339 -9.35 -1.99 33.73
N LEU A 340 -8.27 -2.57 34.26
CA LEU A 340 -7.08 -1.84 34.78
C LEU A 340 -7.36 -0.65 35.71
N GLY A 341 -8.44 -0.68 36.50
CA GLY A 341 -8.83 0.40 37.42
C GLY A 341 -9.73 1.48 36.81
N MET A 342 -10.06 1.37 35.53
CA MET A 342 -11.05 2.20 34.86
C MET A 342 -12.42 1.53 34.91
N PHE A 343 -13.41 2.23 35.45
CA PHE A 343 -14.82 1.83 35.42
C PHE A 343 -15.58 2.79 34.49
N ALA A 344 -16.28 2.25 33.49
CA ALA A 344 -17.07 3.04 32.56
C ALA A 344 -18.47 2.41 32.35
N ILE A 345 -19.44 3.27 32.09
CA ILE A 345 -20.83 2.91 31.82
C ILE A 345 -21.04 2.99 30.31
N VAL A 346 -21.67 1.96 29.73
CA VAL A 346 -21.93 1.87 28.28
C VAL A 346 -23.42 2.02 28.03
N THR A 347 -23.80 3.08 27.32
CA THR A 347 -25.19 3.39 26.93
C THR A 347 -25.32 3.51 25.41
N GLU A 348 -26.56 3.55 24.89
CA GLU A 348 -26.81 3.75 23.46
C GLU A 348 -26.35 5.16 23.02
N PHE A 349 -25.70 5.24 21.85
CA PHE A 349 -25.19 6.50 21.32
C PHE A 349 -26.30 7.33 20.65
N CYS A 350 -26.45 8.58 21.11
CA CYS A 350 -27.41 9.54 20.58
C CYS A 350 -26.72 10.55 19.66
N SER A 351 -26.97 10.46 18.34
CA SER A 351 -26.25 11.22 17.30
C SER A 351 -26.33 12.75 17.40
N ARG A 352 -27.34 13.32 18.07
CA ARG A 352 -27.54 14.76 18.23
C ARG A 352 -27.00 15.31 19.55
N ARG A 353 -26.26 14.50 20.32
CA ARG A 353 -25.63 14.85 21.60
C ARG A 353 -26.64 15.33 22.65
N SER A 354 -26.23 16.21 23.56
CA SER A 354 -27.06 16.66 24.69
C SER A 354 -28.02 17.77 24.30
N LEU A 355 -29.05 17.99 25.12
CA LEU A 355 -30.00 19.08 24.95
C LEU A 355 -29.30 20.44 25.03
N GLU A 356 -28.29 20.59 25.89
CA GLU A 356 -27.48 21.82 25.97
C GLU A 356 -26.78 22.14 24.64
N ASP A 357 -26.23 21.13 23.96
CA ASP A 357 -25.59 21.31 22.65
C ASP A 357 -26.59 21.80 21.59
N ILE A 358 -27.82 21.26 21.61
CA ILE A 358 -28.90 21.64 20.69
C ILE A 358 -29.37 23.08 20.96
N LEU A 359 -29.49 23.47 22.22
CA LEU A 359 -29.89 24.83 22.59
C LEU A 359 -28.83 25.86 22.18
N THR A 360 -27.54 25.51 22.34
CA THR A 360 -26.40 26.38 21.99
C THR A 360 -26.22 26.55 20.48
N ASN A 361 -26.53 25.54 19.69
CA ASN A 361 -26.38 25.59 18.23
C ASN A 361 -27.41 26.51 17.58
N GLN A 362 -27.03 27.71 17.13
CA GLN A 362 -27.93 28.70 16.52
C GLN A 362 -28.51 28.29 15.16
N ASP A 363 -27.88 27.35 14.44
CA ASP A 363 -28.32 26.92 13.11
C ASP A 363 -29.66 26.15 13.17
N VAL A 364 -29.94 25.51 14.31
CA VAL A 364 -31.20 24.78 14.53
C VAL A 364 -32.30 25.79 14.90
N LYS A 365 -33.31 25.98 14.05
CA LYS A 365 -34.47 26.82 14.38
C LYS A 365 -35.44 26.05 15.29
N LEU A 366 -35.46 26.42 16.58
CA LEU A 366 -36.33 25.81 17.59
C LEU A 366 -37.61 26.62 17.76
N ASP A 367 -38.66 26.27 17.03
CA ASP A 367 -40.00 26.84 17.25
C ASP A 367 -40.64 26.31 18.55
N TRP A 368 -41.72 26.93 19.00
CA TRP A 368 -42.40 26.50 20.24
C TRP A 368 -42.89 25.05 20.17
N MET A 369 -43.30 24.59 18.98
CA MET A 369 -43.78 23.23 18.78
C MET A 369 -42.68 22.21 19.05
N PHE A 370 -41.50 22.44 18.50
CA PHE A 370 -40.33 21.61 18.72
C PHE A 370 -39.78 21.71 20.16
N LYS A 371 -39.79 22.91 20.76
CA LYS A 371 -39.48 23.06 22.20
C LYS A 371 -40.44 22.24 23.07
N SER A 372 -41.74 22.26 22.73
CA SER A 372 -42.76 21.54 23.49
C SER A 372 -42.65 20.03 23.35
N SER A 373 -42.19 19.50 22.21
CA SER A 373 -41.97 18.06 22.03
C SER A 373 -40.82 17.55 22.88
N LEU A 374 -39.69 18.29 22.91
CA LEU A 374 -38.54 17.94 23.76
C LEU A 374 -38.92 17.92 25.25
N LEU A 375 -39.67 18.93 25.71
CA LEU A 375 -40.16 18.96 27.10
C LEU A 375 -41.12 17.82 27.40
N LEU A 376 -42.03 17.47 26.47
CA LEU A 376 -42.95 16.35 26.64
C LEU A 376 -42.21 15.03 26.77
N ASP A 377 -41.18 14.82 25.96
CA ASP A 377 -40.34 13.61 26.00
C ASP A 377 -39.56 13.50 27.31
N LEU A 378 -39.02 14.62 27.80
CA LEU A 378 -38.39 14.69 29.13
C LEU A 378 -39.38 14.34 30.26
N ILE A 379 -40.61 14.89 30.21
CA ILE A 379 -41.67 14.59 31.18
C ILE A 379 -42.01 13.10 31.17
N LYS A 380 -42.16 12.48 29.98
CA LYS A 380 -42.46 11.04 29.88
C LYS A 380 -41.32 10.19 30.46
N GLY A 381 -40.06 10.54 30.17
CA GLY A 381 -38.89 9.84 30.70
C GLY A 381 -38.83 9.90 32.23
N MET A 382 -38.95 11.10 32.80
CA MET A 382 -38.92 11.27 34.27
C MET A 382 -40.14 10.66 34.96
N LYS A 383 -41.33 10.76 34.37
CA LYS A 383 -42.53 10.05 34.83
C LYS A 383 -42.28 8.55 34.91
N TYR A 384 -41.67 7.95 33.88
CA TYR A 384 -41.35 6.52 33.88
C TYR A 384 -40.36 6.15 35.00
N LEU A 385 -39.30 6.94 35.20
CA LEU A 385 -38.32 6.71 36.27
C LEU A 385 -38.96 6.78 37.66
N HIS A 386 -39.78 7.80 37.91
CA HIS A 386 -40.45 7.98 39.20
C HIS A 386 -41.46 6.86 39.49
N HIS A 387 -42.18 6.34 38.48
CA HIS A 387 -43.05 5.16 38.64
C HIS A 387 -42.28 3.88 39.00
N ARG A 388 -41.01 3.79 38.59
CA ARG A 388 -40.11 2.69 38.96
C ARG A 388 -39.38 2.95 40.28
N GLU A 389 -39.86 3.94 41.05
CA GLU A 389 -39.31 4.40 42.33
C GLU A 389 -37.84 4.83 42.23
N PHE A 390 -37.44 5.29 41.05
CA PHE A 390 -36.05 5.62 40.73
C PHE A 390 -35.89 7.15 40.56
N ALA A 391 -35.32 7.81 41.58
CA ALA A 391 -34.99 9.24 41.50
C ALA A 391 -33.67 9.45 40.73
N HIS A 392 -33.62 10.45 39.85
CA HIS A 392 -32.43 10.70 39.03
C HIS A 392 -31.31 11.37 39.84
N GLY A 393 -31.62 12.42 40.62
CA GLY A 393 -30.69 13.08 41.55
C GLY A 393 -29.55 13.90 40.91
N ARG A 394 -29.46 13.94 39.58
CA ARG A 394 -28.49 14.79 38.83
C ARG A 394 -29.06 15.20 37.47
N LEU A 395 -30.36 15.46 37.42
CA LEU A 395 -31.03 15.83 36.19
C LEU A 395 -30.54 17.23 35.76
N LYS A 396 -30.01 17.32 34.53
CA LYS A 396 -29.53 18.56 33.90
C LYS A 396 -29.67 18.46 32.39
N SER A 397 -29.61 19.58 31.68
CA SER A 397 -29.70 19.62 30.21
C SER A 397 -28.60 18.78 29.53
N ARG A 398 -27.41 18.65 30.13
CA ARG A 398 -26.33 17.73 29.68
C ARG A 398 -26.69 16.25 29.74
N ASN A 399 -27.54 15.88 30.69
CA ASN A 399 -27.94 14.49 30.94
C ASN A 399 -29.25 14.14 30.20
N CYS A 400 -29.69 15.01 29.29
CA CYS A 400 -30.77 14.77 28.35
C CYS A 400 -30.15 14.68 26.96
N VAL A 401 -30.18 13.52 26.31
CA VAL A 401 -29.57 13.29 25.00
C VAL A 401 -30.63 13.10 23.92
N VAL A 402 -30.32 13.39 22.66
CA VAL A 402 -31.30 13.36 21.56
C VAL A 402 -30.84 12.43 20.43
N ASP A 403 -31.75 11.53 20.02
CA ASP A 403 -31.48 10.56 18.97
C ASP A 403 -31.57 11.16 17.55
N GLY A 404 -31.28 10.36 16.52
CA GLY A 404 -31.34 10.81 15.12
C GLY A 404 -32.73 11.23 14.63
N ARG A 405 -33.79 10.85 15.35
CA ARG A 405 -35.20 11.16 15.06
C ARG A 405 -35.74 12.30 15.91
N PHE A 406 -34.85 13.03 16.61
CA PHE A 406 -35.19 14.12 17.52
C PHE A 406 -36.05 13.69 18.74
N VAL A 407 -35.91 12.44 19.17
CA VAL A 407 -36.52 11.97 20.43
C VAL A 407 -35.54 12.21 21.57
N LEU A 408 -35.99 12.88 22.63
CA LEU A 408 -35.19 13.12 23.82
C LEU A 408 -35.23 11.89 24.74
N LYS A 409 -34.04 11.47 25.18
CA LYS A 409 -33.79 10.36 26.11
C LYS A 409 -33.02 10.86 27.33
N VAL A 410 -33.44 10.46 28.53
CA VAL A 410 -32.74 10.76 29.78
C VAL A 410 -31.60 9.75 30.01
N THR A 411 -30.40 10.22 30.32
CA THR A 411 -29.20 9.40 30.57
C THR A 411 -28.62 9.69 31.97
N ASP A 412 -27.61 8.93 32.41
CA ASP A 412 -26.91 9.09 33.69
C ASP A 412 -27.81 8.98 34.94
N TYR A 413 -28.98 8.36 34.79
CA TYR A 413 -29.76 7.87 35.92
C TYR A 413 -28.96 6.79 36.65
N GLY A 414 -28.98 6.78 37.98
CA GLY A 414 -28.32 5.74 38.80
C GLY A 414 -26.82 5.92 38.99
N PHE A 415 -26.22 6.95 38.40
CA PHE A 415 -24.81 7.29 38.57
C PHE A 415 -24.44 7.50 40.06
N ASN A 416 -25.29 8.21 40.81
CA ASN A 416 -25.08 8.45 42.23
C ASN A 416 -25.15 7.15 43.07
N ASP A 417 -26.03 6.21 42.72
CA ASP A 417 -26.15 4.91 43.38
C ASP A 417 -24.90 4.06 43.16
N ILE A 418 -24.35 4.09 41.94
CA ILE A 418 -23.09 3.41 41.60
C ILE A 418 -21.92 4.01 42.39
N LEU A 419 -21.81 5.34 42.46
CA LEU A 419 -20.76 6.02 43.23
C LEU A 419 -20.81 5.71 44.72
N GLU A 420 -22.01 5.73 45.31
CA GLU A 420 -22.24 5.41 46.72
C GLU A 420 -21.86 3.96 47.03
N THR A 421 -22.26 3.03 46.16
CA THR A 421 -21.97 1.60 46.34
C THR A 421 -20.47 1.30 46.18
N LEU A 422 -19.77 2.01 45.29
CA LEU A 422 -18.33 1.90 45.10
C LEU A 422 -17.51 2.66 46.17
N ARG A 423 -18.15 3.44 47.05
CA ARG A 423 -17.50 4.30 48.05
C ARG A 423 -16.39 5.19 47.48
N LEU A 424 -16.58 5.66 46.24
CA LEU A 424 -15.63 6.57 45.60
C LEU A 424 -15.76 7.96 46.23
N SER A 425 -14.63 8.58 46.54
CA SER A 425 -14.58 9.95 47.06
C SER A 425 -15.20 10.90 46.04
N GLN A 426 -16.29 11.58 46.41
CA GLN A 426 -16.88 12.63 45.59
C GLN A 426 -15.93 13.83 45.55
N GLU A 427 -15.40 14.16 44.37
CA GLU A 427 -14.96 15.53 44.13
C GLU A 427 -16.16 16.46 44.28
N GLU A 428 -15.96 17.62 44.92
CA GLU A 428 -17.04 18.58 45.09
C GLU A 428 -17.50 19.07 43.70
N PRO A 429 -18.80 18.92 43.36
CA PRO A 429 -19.31 19.41 42.08
C PRO A 429 -19.07 20.91 41.97
N SER A 430 -18.70 21.37 40.76
CA SER A 430 -18.47 22.79 40.53
C SER A 430 -19.76 23.58 40.77
N ALA A 431 -19.62 24.87 41.07
CA ALA A 431 -20.78 25.73 41.32
C ALA A 431 -21.75 25.81 40.12
N GLU A 432 -21.24 25.57 38.90
CA GLU A 432 -22.05 25.51 37.68
C GLU A 432 -22.92 24.25 37.64
N GLU A 433 -22.38 23.09 38.03
CA GLU A 433 -23.16 21.84 38.07
C GLU A 433 -24.27 21.85 39.12
N LEU A 434 -24.15 22.71 40.14
CA LEU A 434 -25.12 22.84 41.22
C LEU A 434 -26.34 23.70 40.85
N LEU A 435 -26.34 24.38 39.70
CA LEU A 435 -27.44 25.30 39.32
C LEU A 435 -28.79 24.59 39.12
N TRP A 436 -28.78 23.31 38.76
CA TRP A 436 -29.97 22.47 38.64
C TRP A 436 -30.42 21.84 39.96
N MET A 437 -29.61 21.93 41.02
CA MET A 437 -29.88 21.29 42.30
C MET A 437 -30.88 22.11 43.13
N ALA A 438 -31.85 21.42 43.72
CA ALA A 438 -32.89 22.05 44.50
C ALA A 438 -32.36 22.70 45.80
N PRO A 439 -32.97 23.81 46.28
CA PRO A 439 -32.47 24.56 47.43
C PRO A 439 -32.37 23.73 48.72
N GLU A 440 -33.29 22.80 48.95
CA GLU A 440 -33.28 21.90 50.11
C GLU A 440 -32.12 20.91 50.06
N LEU A 441 -31.73 20.45 48.87
CA LEU A 441 -30.58 19.57 48.68
C LEU A 441 -29.26 20.32 48.84
N LEU A 442 -29.21 21.59 48.43
CA LEU A 442 -28.06 22.48 48.64
C LEU A 442 -27.82 22.83 50.12
N ARG A 443 -28.86 22.76 50.96
CA ARG A 443 -28.80 23.02 52.42
C ARG A 443 -28.51 21.75 53.23
N ALA A 444 -28.72 20.57 52.65
CA ALA A 444 -28.60 19.31 53.37
C ALA A 444 -27.15 19.04 53.82
N PRO A 445 -26.93 18.38 54.98
CA PRO A 445 -25.60 17.99 55.43
C PRO A 445 -24.91 17.07 54.42
N ARG A 446 -23.59 17.23 54.25
CA ARG A 446 -22.75 16.37 53.40
C ARG A 446 -22.99 14.89 53.76
N GLY A 447 -23.39 14.08 52.77
CA GLY A 447 -23.69 12.65 52.95
C GLY A 447 -25.15 12.29 53.20
N SER A 448 -26.07 13.26 53.28
CA SER A 448 -27.51 12.98 53.25
C SER A 448 -27.98 12.66 51.82
N ARG A 449 -28.99 11.78 51.68
CA ARG A 449 -29.52 11.28 50.40
C ARG A 449 -29.65 12.40 49.36
N LEU A 450 -28.71 12.46 48.41
CA LEU A 450 -28.66 13.44 47.31
C LEU A 450 -29.78 13.27 46.27
N ARG A 451 -30.82 12.49 46.58
CA ARG A 451 -31.87 12.11 45.64
C ARG A 451 -33.23 12.29 46.31
N SER A 452 -34.07 13.14 45.71
CA SER A 452 -35.46 13.30 46.07
C SER A 452 -36.29 13.48 44.80
N PHE A 453 -37.49 12.89 44.76
CA PHE A 453 -38.41 13.07 43.63
C PHE A 453 -38.75 14.57 43.43
N ALA A 454 -38.95 15.30 44.53
CA ALA A 454 -39.17 16.74 44.50
C ALA A 454 -37.95 17.54 44.01
N GLY A 455 -36.74 17.02 44.20
CA GLY A 455 -35.51 17.61 43.68
C GLY A 455 -35.42 17.50 42.17
N ASP A 456 -35.75 16.33 41.60
CA ASP A 456 -35.83 16.14 40.15
C ASP A 456 -36.85 17.08 39.48
N VAL A 457 -37.98 17.34 40.15
CA VAL A 457 -39.01 18.29 39.67
C VAL A 457 -38.46 19.72 39.61
N TYR A 458 -37.66 20.12 40.60
CA TYR A 458 -36.98 21.42 40.56
C TYR A 458 -35.97 21.48 39.40
N SER A 459 -35.15 20.43 39.24
CA SER A 459 -34.18 20.36 38.13
C SER A 459 -34.86 20.45 36.76
N PHE A 460 -36.02 19.79 36.61
CA PHE A 460 -36.85 19.90 35.42
C PHE A 460 -37.33 21.33 35.14
N ALA A 461 -37.70 22.09 36.17
CA ALA A 461 -38.09 23.50 36.01
C ALA A 461 -36.95 24.38 35.49
N ILE A 462 -35.71 24.12 35.91
CA ILE A 462 -34.52 24.81 35.39
C ILE A 462 -34.31 24.46 33.91
N ILE A 463 -34.44 23.18 33.54
CA ILE A 463 -34.36 22.76 32.13
C ILE A 463 -35.49 23.39 31.29
N MET A 464 -36.70 23.53 31.84
CA MET A 464 -37.79 24.26 31.17
C MET A 464 -37.38 25.70 30.87
N GLN A 465 -36.75 26.39 31.82
CA GLN A 465 -36.23 27.74 31.58
C GLN A 465 -35.18 27.77 30.47
N GLU A 466 -34.23 26.83 30.46
CA GLU A 466 -33.20 26.73 29.42
C GLU A 466 -33.82 26.55 28.03
N VAL A 467 -34.80 25.66 27.89
CA VAL A 467 -35.48 25.40 26.61
C VAL A 467 -36.32 26.61 26.15
N MET A 468 -37.01 27.28 27.07
CA MET A 468 -37.83 28.46 26.76
C MET A 468 -36.97 29.61 26.26
N VAL A 469 -35.95 29.97 27.04
CA VAL A 469 -35.06 31.13 26.78
C VAL A 469 -34.00 30.80 25.74
N ARG A 470 -33.72 29.52 25.49
CA ARG A 470 -32.61 29.05 24.65
C ARG A 470 -31.27 29.61 25.14
N GLY A 471 -31.00 29.42 26.43
CA GLY A 471 -29.80 29.92 27.10
C GLY A 471 -29.47 29.10 28.34
N ALA A 472 -28.31 29.38 28.94
CA ALA A 472 -27.85 28.71 30.14
C ALA A 472 -28.80 28.93 31.35
N PRO A 473 -28.72 28.07 32.39
CA PRO A 473 -29.46 28.31 33.63
C PRO A 473 -29.16 29.69 34.20
N PHE A 474 -30.19 30.42 34.62
CA PHE A 474 -30.06 31.77 35.19
C PHE A 474 -29.39 32.81 34.26
N CYS A 475 -29.31 32.58 32.94
CA CYS A 475 -28.59 33.45 31.99
C CYS A 475 -29.06 34.91 31.95
N MET A 476 -30.29 35.20 32.41
CA MET A 476 -30.84 36.56 32.49
C MET A 476 -30.41 37.32 33.75
N MET A 477 -29.58 36.70 34.59
CA MET A 477 -29.06 37.28 35.81
C MET A 477 -27.54 37.36 35.66
N ASP A 478 -26.99 38.56 35.49
CA ASP A 478 -25.54 38.81 35.31
C ASP A 478 -24.75 38.58 36.62
N LEU A 479 -24.85 37.38 37.20
CA LEU A 479 -24.14 36.97 38.41
C LEU A 479 -23.39 35.65 38.20
N PRO A 480 -22.23 35.47 38.86
CA PRO A 480 -21.51 34.22 38.79
C PRO A 480 -22.25 33.09 39.54
N ALA A 481 -22.13 31.86 39.04
CA ALA A 481 -22.81 30.68 39.59
C ALA A 481 -22.63 30.51 41.11
N LYS A 482 -21.43 30.77 41.65
CA LYS A 482 -21.15 30.69 43.10
C LYS A 482 -22.05 31.63 43.92
N GLU A 483 -22.28 32.85 43.44
CA GLU A 483 -23.10 33.83 44.14
C GLU A 483 -24.58 33.45 44.06
N ILE A 484 -25.02 32.92 42.93
CA ILE A 484 -26.38 32.39 42.74
C ILE A 484 -26.64 31.25 43.74
N ILE A 485 -25.72 30.30 43.86
CA ILE A 485 -25.83 29.18 44.82
C ILE A 485 -25.89 29.66 46.27
N GLU A 486 -25.07 30.63 46.66
CA GLU A 486 -25.11 31.18 48.03
C GLU A 486 -26.43 31.88 48.34
N ARG A 487 -27.00 32.60 47.37
CA ARG A 487 -28.33 33.22 47.52
C ARG A 487 -29.45 32.18 47.56
N LEU A 488 -29.36 31.10 46.79
CA LEU A 488 -30.32 29.98 46.84
C LEU A 488 -30.31 29.26 48.19
N LYS A 489 -29.15 29.16 48.85
CA LYS A 489 -29.04 28.54 50.18
C LYS A 489 -29.69 29.37 51.30
N LYS A 490 -29.71 30.70 51.20
CA LYS A 490 -30.11 31.63 52.28
C LYS A 490 -31.30 32.54 51.87
N PRO A 491 -32.54 32.03 51.85
CA PRO A 491 -33.73 32.87 51.72
C PRO A 491 -33.97 33.64 53.04
N PRO A 492 -34.57 34.85 53.04
CA PRO A 492 -35.08 35.65 51.91
C PRO A 492 -34.09 36.72 51.37
N PRO A 493 -34.25 37.22 50.12
CA PRO A 493 -35.32 36.93 49.16
C PRO A 493 -35.14 35.60 48.40
N VAL A 494 -36.27 35.01 47.96
CA VAL A 494 -36.25 33.78 47.14
C VAL A 494 -35.69 34.12 45.76
N TYR A 495 -34.61 33.45 45.38
CA TYR A 495 -33.94 33.69 44.11
C TYR A 495 -34.39 32.66 43.05
N ARG A 496 -34.89 33.12 41.90
CA ARG A 496 -35.36 32.27 40.79
C ARG A 496 -34.99 32.85 39.42
N PRO A 497 -34.81 32.00 38.38
CA PRO A 497 -34.58 32.46 37.02
C PRO A 497 -35.72 33.38 36.52
N VAL A 498 -35.35 34.40 35.75
CA VAL A 498 -36.30 35.29 35.08
C VAL A 498 -36.53 34.81 33.66
N VAL A 499 -37.80 34.57 33.29
CA VAL A 499 -38.20 34.18 31.93
C VAL A 499 -39.20 35.21 31.41
N PRO A 500 -38.90 35.92 30.30
CA PRO A 500 -39.84 36.88 29.73
C PRO A 500 -41.10 36.18 29.19
N PRO A 501 -42.30 36.78 29.34
CA PRO A 501 -43.57 36.15 28.96
C PRO A 501 -43.74 35.92 27.45
N GLU A 502 -42.91 36.55 26.61
CA GLU A 502 -42.91 36.39 25.15
C GLU A 502 -42.33 35.05 24.66
N HIS A 503 -41.56 34.34 25.50
CA HIS A 503 -40.83 33.13 25.10
C HIS A 503 -41.63 31.83 25.27
N ALA A 504 -42.75 31.85 26.01
CA ALA A 504 -43.55 30.66 26.29
C ALA A 504 -45.02 31.02 26.64
N PRO A 505 -46.00 30.12 26.37
CA PRO A 505 -47.38 30.29 26.79
C PRO A 505 -47.51 30.44 28.32
N PRO A 506 -48.49 31.24 28.80
CA PRO A 506 -48.64 31.56 30.22
C PRO A 506 -48.89 30.31 31.08
N GLU A 507 -49.56 29.29 30.55
CA GLU A 507 -49.82 28.03 31.24
C GLU A 507 -48.53 27.26 31.50
N CYS A 508 -47.58 27.32 30.56
CA CYS A 508 -46.28 26.65 30.69
C CYS A 508 -45.37 27.39 31.68
N LEU A 509 -45.42 28.73 31.69
CA LEU A 509 -44.74 29.55 32.69
C LEU A 509 -45.29 29.32 34.10
N GLN A 510 -46.61 29.14 34.24
CA GLN A 510 -47.23 28.82 35.52
C GLN A 510 -46.81 27.43 36.02
N LEU A 511 -46.81 26.42 35.14
CA LEU A 511 -46.35 25.07 35.48
C LEU A 511 -44.87 25.07 35.91
N MET A 512 -44.00 25.76 35.19
CA MET A 512 -42.59 25.94 35.57
C MET A 512 -42.47 26.59 36.96
N LYS A 513 -43.31 27.61 37.25
CA LYS A 513 -43.32 28.27 38.56
C LYS A 513 -43.75 27.36 39.72
N GLN A 514 -44.66 26.42 39.47
CA GLN A 514 -45.05 25.41 40.45
C GLN A 514 -43.92 24.39 40.68
N CYS A 515 -43.22 23.99 39.62
CA CYS A 515 -42.16 22.97 39.68
C CYS A 515 -40.92 23.43 40.49
N TRP A 516 -40.60 24.74 40.51
CA TRP A 516 -39.49 25.27 41.31
C TRP A 516 -39.89 25.93 42.64
N ALA A 517 -41.05 25.56 43.20
CA ALA A 517 -41.50 26.08 44.49
C ALA A 517 -40.42 25.90 45.58
N GLU A 518 -40.33 26.85 46.51
CA GLU A 518 -39.31 26.82 47.57
C GLU A 518 -39.50 25.63 48.51
N ALA A 519 -40.74 25.38 48.93
CA ALA A 519 -41.11 24.18 49.66
C ALA A 519 -41.18 22.96 48.72
N ALA A 520 -40.51 21.87 49.09
CA ALA A 520 -40.41 20.67 48.25
C ALA A 520 -41.78 19.96 48.08
N GLU A 521 -42.59 19.98 49.13
CA GLU A 521 -43.94 19.41 49.21
C GLU A 521 -44.99 20.16 48.38
N GLN A 522 -44.70 21.40 47.96
CA GLN A 522 -45.60 22.18 47.10
C GLN A 522 -45.37 21.90 45.61
N ARG A 523 -44.31 21.15 45.25
CA ARG A 523 -43.99 20.84 43.87
C ARG A 523 -44.88 19.70 43.36
N PRO A 524 -45.46 19.81 42.15
CA PRO A 524 -46.30 18.77 41.58
C PRO A 524 -45.51 17.51 41.23
N THR A 525 -46.20 16.36 41.14
CA THR A 525 -45.60 15.10 40.67
C THR A 525 -45.48 15.07 39.15
N PHE A 526 -44.58 14.25 38.58
CA PHE A 526 -44.46 14.13 37.11
C PHE A 526 -45.75 13.61 36.44
N ASP A 527 -46.64 12.92 37.16
CA ASP A 527 -47.98 12.58 36.67
C ASP A 527 -48.89 13.79 36.50
N GLU A 528 -48.91 14.67 37.50
CA GLU A 528 -49.65 15.93 37.44
C GLU A 528 -49.09 16.84 36.36
N ILE A 529 -47.75 16.96 36.29
CA ILE A 529 -47.04 17.73 35.26
C ILE A 529 -47.41 17.21 33.87
N PHE A 530 -47.38 15.89 33.65
CA PHE A 530 -47.75 15.29 32.36
C PHE A 530 -49.19 15.58 31.98
N ASN A 531 -50.13 15.46 32.91
CA ASN A 531 -51.55 15.70 32.65
C ASN A 531 -51.83 17.18 32.34
N GLN A 532 -51.21 18.11 33.08
CA GLN A 532 -51.31 19.54 32.81
C GLN A 532 -50.70 19.88 31.44
N PHE A 533 -49.46 19.44 31.18
CA PHE A 533 -48.74 19.72 29.93
C PHE A 533 -49.43 19.11 28.70
N LYS A 534 -50.05 17.92 28.83
CA LYS A 534 -50.82 17.28 27.76
C LYS A 534 -52.12 18.04 27.46
N THR A 535 -52.76 18.63 28.47
CA THR A 535 -54.02 19.36 28.31
C THR A 535 -53.82 20.63 27.49
N PHE A 536 -52.72 21.37 27.70
CA PHE A 536 -52.40 22.57 26.91
C PHE A 536 -51.98 22.27 25.46
N ASN A 537 -51.58 21.03 25.15
CA ASN A 537 -51.07 20.64 23.82
C ASN A 537 -52.07 19.84 22.94
N LYS A 538 -53.30 19.58 23.42
CA LYS A 538 -54.29 18.71 22.74
C LYS A 538 -54.76 19.16 21.34
N GLY A 539 -54.45 20.38 20.90
CA GLY A 539 -54.85 20.91 19.57
C GLY A 539 -53.73 21.13 18.54
N LYS A 540 -52.45 20.83 18.86
CA LYS A 540 -51.29 21.21 18.01
C LYS A 540 -50.50 20.04 17.42
N LYS A 541 -50.91 18.78 17.65
CA LYS A 541 -50.16 17.58 17.26
C LYS A 541 -49.94 17.40 15.75
N THR A 542 -50.85 17.90 14.91
CA THR A 542 -50.78 17.73 13.44
C THR A 542 -49.73 18.61 12.79
N ASN A 543 -49.42 19.79 13.37
CA ASN A 543 -48.51 20.77 12.75
C ASN A 543 -47.02 20.47 12.96
N ILE A 544 -46.69 19.59 13.91
CA ILE A 544 -45.30 19.28 14.29
C ILE A 544 -44.62 18.38 13.25
N ILE A 545 -45.36 17.38 12.76
CA ILE A 545 -44.85 16.41 11.78
C ILE A 545 -44.62 17.11 10.43
N ASP A 546 -45.53 18.00 10.02
CA ASP A 546 -45.41 18.76 8.76
C ASP A 546 -44.25 19.76 8.80
N SER A 547 -43.99 20.40 9.95
CA SER A 547 -42.84 21.31 10.12
C SER A 547 -41.51 20.55 10.07
N MET A 548 -41.44 19.39 10.71
CA MET A 548 -40.25 18.52 10.66
C MET A 548 -40.04 17.91 9.26
N LEU A 549 -41.11 17.51 8.57
CA LEU A 549 -41.05 17.02 7.18
C LEU A 549 -40.49 18.08 6.24
N ARG A 550 -40.99 19.33 6.32
CA ARG A 550 -40.46 20.44 5.50
C ARG A 550 -39.00 20.73 5.77
N MET A 551 -38.57 20.66 7.03
CA MET A 551 -37.16 20.85 7.38
C MET A 551 -36.30 19.72 6.80
N LEU A 552 -36.75 18.46 6.90
CA LEU A 552 -36.06 17.30 6.32
C LEU A 552 -36.01 17.36 4.78
N GLU A 553 -37.09 17.76 4.13
CA GLU A 553 -37.15 17.97 2.67
C GLU A 553 -36.13 19.01 2.21
N GLN A 554 -36.02 20.13 2.92
CA GLN A 554 -35.07 21.19 2.57
C GLN A 554 -33.62 20.75 2.78
N TYR A 555 -33.33 19.98 3.83
CA TYR A 555 -32.01 19.38 4.00
C TYR A 555 -31.70 18.33 2.92
N SER A 556 -32.68 17.52 2.51
CA SER A 556 -32.52 16.54 1.43
C SER A 556 -32.19 17.23 0.11
N SER A 557 -32.93 18.29 -0.25
CA SER A 557 -32.72 19.05 -1.49
C SER A 557 -31.31 19.67 -1.55
N ASN A 558 -30.86 20.29 -0.46
CA ASN A 558 -29.53 20.89 -0.42
C ASN A 558 -28.42 19.84 -0.55
N LEU A 559 -28.64 18.65 0.02
CA LEU A 559 -27.68 17.55 -0.10
C LEU A 559 -27.66 16.97 -1.52
N GLU A 560 -28.82 16.86 -2.17
CA GLU A 560 -28.93 16.43 -3.57
C GLU A 560 -28.20 17.38 -4.52
N ASP A 561 -28.31 18.70 -4.32
CA ASP A 561 -27.58 19.69 -5.11
C ASP A 561 -26.06 19.55 -4.92
N LEU A 562 -25.59 19.36 -3.68
CA LEU A 562 -24.17 19.14 -3.40
C LEU A 562 -23.67 17.81 -3.98
N ILE A 563 -24.47 16.74 -3.90
CA ILE A 563 -24.13 15.45 -4.51
C ILE A 563 -24.03 15.61 -6.04
N ARG A 564 -24.96 16.34 -6.67
CA ARG A 564 -24.94 16.61 -8.11
C ARG A 564 -23.67 17.35 -8.52
N GLU A 565 -23.32 18.43 -7.83
CA GLU A 565 -22.09 19.20 -8.11
C GLU A 565 -20.84 18.32 -8.00
N ARG A 566 -20.72 17.54 -6.91
CA ARG A 566 -19.57 16.63 -6.72
C ARG A 566 -19.54 15.49 -7.73
N THR A 567 -20.69 15.04 -8.22
CA THR A 567 -20.80 14.01 -9.26
C THR A 567 -20.35 14.56 -10.62
N GLU A 568 -20.70 15.80 -10.94
CA GLU A 568 -20.23 16.49 -12.16
C GLU A 568 -18.71 16.70 -12.16
N GLU A 569 -18.14 17.16 -11.04
CA GLU A 569 -16.68 17.29 -10.89
C GLU A 569 -15.96 15.95 -11.07
N LEU A 570 -16.50 14.88 -10.46
CA LEU A 570 -15.93 13.54 -10.57
C LEU A 570 -15.97 13.03 -12.02
N GLU A 571 -17.04 13.29 -12.75
CA GLU A 571 -17.16 12.86 -14.15
C GLU A 571 -16.17 13.61 -15.06
N ILE A 572 -15.97 14.92 -14.84
CA ILE A 572 -14.94 15.69 -15.57
C ILE A 572 -13.53 15.12 -15.31
N GLU A 573 -13.22 14.81 -14.06
CA GLU A 573 -11.89 14.28 -13.69
C GLU A 573 -11.67 12.85 -14.21
N LYS A 574 -12.73 12.03 -14.19
CA LYS A 574 -12.74 10.71 -14.82
C LYS A 574 -12.50 10.78 -16.32
N GLN A 575 -13.15 11.70 -17.03
CA GLN A 575 -12.95 11.91 -18.47
C GLN A 575 -11.50 12.32 -18.80
N LYS A 576 -10.88 13.18 -18.01
CA LYS A 576 -9.46 13.55 -18.19
C LYS A 576 -8.53 12.35 -17.99
N THR A 577 -8.77 11.56 -16.94
CA THR A 577 -7.98 10.37 -16.62
C THR A 577 -8.12 9.31 -17.73
N GLU A 578 -9.33 9.11 -18.23
CA GLU A 578 -9.64 8.22 -19.34
C GLU A 578 -8.93 8.64 -20.63
N LYS A 579 -8.95 9.94 -20.97
CA LYS A 579 -8.25 10.49 -22.13
C LYS A 579 -6.75 10.24 -22.05
N LEU A 580 -6.13 10.51 -20.89
CA LEU A 580 -4.69 10.27 -20.67
C LEU A 580 -4.35 8.78 -20.79
N LEU A 581 -5.17 7.89 -20.23
CA LEU A 581 -4.93 6.45 -20.31
C LEU A 581 -4.95 5.94 -21.76
N THR A 582 -5.90 6.42 -22.58
CA THR A 582 -5.97 6.08 -24.01
C THR A 582 -4.87 6.72 -24.87
N GLN A 583 -4.19 7.75 -24.38
CA GLN A 583 -3.00 8.31 -25.03
C GLN A 583 -1.73 7.50 -24.75
N MET A 584 -1.66 6.83 -23.60
CA MET A 584 -0.49 6.04 -23.18
C MET A 584 -0.55 4.58 -23.63
N LEU A 585 -1.76 4.03 -23.77
CA LEU A 585 -1.99 2.61 -24.08
C LEU A 585 -2.97 2.45 -25.24
N PRO A 586 -2.92 1.32 -25.98
CA PRO A 586 -3.92 1.05 -26.99
C PRO A 586 -5.34 1.02 -26.40
N PRO A 587 -6.37 1.51 -27.12
CA PRO A 587 -7.74 1.57 -26.60
C PRO A 587 -8.27 0.23 -26.07
N SER A 588 -8.00 -0.89 -26.75
CA SER A 588 -8.42 -2.24 -26.33
C SER A 588 -7.80 -2.68 -25.00
N VAL A 589 -6.56 -2.28 -24.76
CA VAL A 589 -5.79 -2.58 -23.55
C VAL A 589 -6.24 -1.65 -22.41
N ALA A 590 -6.41 -0.37 -22.70
CA ALA A 590 -6.90 0.63 -21.76
C ALA A 590 -8.31 0.28 -21.23
N GLU A 591 -9.21 -0.19 -22.08
CA GLU A 591 -10.55 -0.64 -21.66
C GLU A 591 -10.50 -1.88 -20.74
N SER A 592 -9.63 -2.83 -21.04
CA SER A 592 -9.43 -4.02 -20.20
C SER A 592 -8.90 -3.64 -18.82
N LEU A 593 -7.94 -2.70 -18.75
CA LEU A 593 -7.42 -2.18 -17.49
C LEU A 593 -8.47 -1.37 -16.70
N LYS A 594 -9.30 -0.57 -17.37
CA LYS A 594 -10.42 0.16 -16.73
C LYS A 594 -11.42 -0.79 -16.07
N LYS A 595 -11.62 -1.99 -16.62
CA LYS A 595 -12.49 -3.02 -16.06
C LYS A 595 -11.84 -3.79 -14.90
N GLY A 596 -10.59 -3.47 -14.53
CA GLY A 596 -9.83 -4.18 -13.50
C GLY A 596 -9.33 -5.55 -13.95
N CYS A 597 -9.37 -5.85 -15.25
CA CYS A 597 -8.90 -7.12 -15.79
C CYS A 597 -7.39 -7.07 -16.03
N THR A 598 -6.70 -8.18 -15.77
CA THR A 598 -5.31 -8.37 -16.19
C THR A 598 -5.24 -8.56 -17.70
N VAL A 599 -4.30 -7.86 -18.36
CA VAL A 599 -4.10 -7.98 -19.81
C VAL A 599 -3.11 -9.10 -20.07
N GLU A 600 -3.59 -10.22 -20.62
CA GLU A 600 -2.74 -11.36 -20.96
C GLU A 600 -1.88 -11.06 -22.21
N PRO A 601 -0.65 -11.58 -22.30
CA PRO A 601 0.16 -11.47 -23.50
C PRO A 601 -0.49 -12.18 -24.70
N GLU A 602 -0.55 -11.51 -25.85
CA GLU A 602 -1.09 -12.05 -27.10
C GLU A 602 0.03 -12.26 -28.14
N GLY A 603 -0.01 -13.38 -28.86
CA GLY A 603 0.89 -13.67 -29.98
C GLY A 603 0.30 -13.23 -31.32
N PHE A 604 1.05 -12.45 -32.10
CA PHE A 604 0.69 -11.96 -33.42
C PHE A 604 1.64 -12.56 -34.47
N ASP A 605 1.10 -13.31 -35.45
CA ASP A 605 1.92 -14.03 -36.43
C ASP A 605 2.42 -13.13 -37.58
N LEU A 606 1.64 -12.11 -37.91
CA LEU A 606 1.82 -11.24 -39.07
C LEU A 606 1.91 -9.78 -38.63
N VAL A 607 3.14 -9.31 -38.40
CA VAL A 607 3.45 -7.95 -37.94
C VAL A 607 4.61 -7.40 -38.76
N THR A 608 4.54 -6.13 -39.17
CA THR A 608 5.71 -5.41 -39.69
C THR A 608 6.15 -4.35 -38.69
N LEU A 609 7.45 -4.34 -38.40
CA LEU A 609 8.09 -3.37 -37.53
C LEU A 609 8.90 -2.36 -38.35
N TYR A 610 8.79 -1.10 -37.94
CA TYR A 610 9.60 0.03 -38.39
C TYR A 610 10.55 0.42 -37.28
N PHE A 611 11.83 0.57 -37.63
CA PHE A 611 12.85 1.20 -36.80
C PHE A 611 13.48 2.35 -37.58
N SER A 612 13.64 3.51 -36.94
CA SER A 612 14.49 4.56 -37.47
C SER A 612 15.42 5.13 -36.43
N ASP A 613 16.60 5.56 -36.90
CA ASP A 613 17.61 6.22 -36.09
C ASP A 613 18.15 7.47 -36.80
N ILE A 614 18.61 8.43 -36.01
CA ILE A 614 19.20 9.68 -36.49
C ILE A 614 20.70 9.46 -36.71
N VAL A 615 21.15 9.60 -37.95
CA VAL A 615 22.56 9.40 -38.30
C VAL A 615 23.42 10.49 -37.66
N GLY A 616 24.39 10.08 -36.85
CA GLY A 616 25.27 11.01 -36.14
C GLY A 616 24.64 11.66 -34.92
N PHE A 617 23.54 11.10 -34.38
CA PHE A 617 22.87 11.62 -33.19
C PHE A 617 23.86 11.88 -32.06
N THR A 618 24.78 10.96 -31.73
CA THR A 618 25.79 11.17 -30.67
C THR A 618 26.62 12.46 -30.82
N THR A 619 26.81 12.95 -32.04
CA THR A 619 27.58 14.18 -32.30
C THR A 619 26.72 15.43 -32.09
N ILE A 620 25.40 15.34 -32.24
CA ILE A 620 24.47 16.47 -32.13
C ILE A 620 24.36 16.98 -30.68
N PRO A 621 24.10 16.17 -29.63
CA PRO A 621 24.16 16.59 -28.23
C PRO A 621 25.56 16.99 -27.76
N ALA A 622 26.62 16.43 -28.35
CA ALA A 622 27.98 16.89 -28.03
C ALA A 622 28.24 18.34 -28.48
N MET A 623 27.43 18.85 -29.42
CA MET A 623 27.57 20.19 -30.01
C MET A 623 26.45 21.17 -29.64
N SER A 624 25.39 20.71 -28.98
CA SER A 624 24.16 21.47 -28.67
C SER A 624 23.87 21.47 -27.16
N GLU A 625 23.10 22.44 -26.68
CA GLU A 625 22.65 22.44 -25.28
C GLU A 625 21.57 21.37 -25.05
N PRO A 626 21.46 20.78 -23.85
CA PRO A 626 20.46 19.74 -23.57
C PRO A 626 19.02 20.13 -23.92
N ILE A 627 18.65 21.41 -23.70
CA ILE A 627 17.32 21.91 -24.06
C ILE A 627 17.09 21.93 -25.58
N GLU A 628 18.11 22.28 -26.36
CA GLU A 628 18.04 22.32 -27.83
C GLU A 628 17.91 20.91 -28.44
N VAL A 629 18.51 19.90 -27.77
CA VAL A 629 18.37 18.48 -28.15
C VAL A 629 16.94 17.99 -27.89
N VAL A 630 16.34 18.37 -26.75
CA VAL A 630 14.95 18.03 -26.42
C VAL A 630 14.00 18.67 -27.42
N ASP A 631 14.20 19.95 -27.75
CA ASP A 631 13.37 20.66 -28.75
C ASP A 631 13.48 20.01 -30.14
N LEU A 632 14.69 19.60 -30.55
CA LEU A 632 14.90 18.88 -31.81
C LEU A 632 14.13 17.55 -31.85
N LEU A 633 14.26 16.74 -30.80
CA LEU A 633 13.55 15.45 -30.71
C LEU A 633 12.03 15.66 -30.68
N ASN A 634 11.55 16.65 -29.94
CA ASN A 634 10.12 16.95 -29.86
C ASN A 634 9.56 17.42 -31.21
N ASP A 635 10.25 18.32 -31.92
CA ASP A 635 9.84 18.78 -33.24
C ASP A 635 9.82 17.62 -34.26
N LEU A 636 10.85 16.77 -34.25
CA LEU A 636 10.96 15.62 -35.14
C LEU A 636 9.88 14.57 -34.84
N TYR A 637 9.65 14.23 -33.57
CA TYR A 637 8.63 13.26 -33.18
C TYR A 637 7.21 13.80 -33.36
N THR A 638 6.98 15.11 -33.20
CA THR A 638 5.70 15.74 -33.54
C THR A 638 5.40 15.62 -35.04
N LEU A 639 6.41 15.79 -35.90
CA LEU A 639 6.29 15.54 -37.34
C LEU A 639 5.92 14.09 -37.63
N PHE A 640 6.58 13.13 -36.96
CA PHE A 640 6.31 11.70 -37.16
C PHE A 640 4.91 11.32 -36.67
N ASP A 641 4.52 11.79 -35.49
CA ASP A 641 3.20 11.53 -34.89
C ASP A 641 2.07 12.08 -35.79
N ALA A 642 2.28 13.23 -36.45
CA ALA A 642 1.33 13.78 -37.42
C ALA A 642 1.16 12.89 -38.67
N ILE A 643 2.25 12.27 -39.15
CA ILE A 643 2.21 11.35 -40.30
C ILE A 643 1.52 10.04 -39.92
N ILE A 644 1.87 9.48 -38.76
CA ILE A 644 1.35 8.20 -38.25
C ILE A 644 -0.15 8.25 -38.02
N GLY A 645 -0.71 9.40 -37.64
CA GLY A 645 -2.16 9.58 -37.51
C GLY A 645 -2.97 9.30 -38.79
N SER A 646 -2.33 9.24 -39.96
CA SER A 646 -2.97 8.93 -41.26
C SER A 646 -2.82 7.48 -41.73
N HIS A 647 -2.07 6.64 -40.99
CA HIS A 647 -1.78 5.24 -41.35
C HIS A 647 -2.29 4.28 -40.25
N ASP A 648 -2.58 3.02 -40.59
CA ASP A 648 -3.00 1.99 -39.62
C ASP A 648 -1.77 1.39 -38.91
N VAL A 649 -1.21 2.18 -37.99
CA VAL A 649 0.04 1.90 -37.28
C VAL A 649 -0.06 2.25 -35.80
N TYR A 650 0.72 1.56 -34.97
CA TYR A 650 0.80 1.78 -33.54
C TYR A 650 2.23 2.19 -33.14
N LYS A 651 2.34 3.32 -32.43
CA LYS A 651 3.60 3.82 -31.87
C LYS A 651 4.01 2.97 -30.68
N VAL A 652 5.18 2.35 -30.76
CA VAL A 652 5.78 1.57 -29.67
C VAL A 652 6.72 2.49 -28.88
N GLU A 653 6.98 2.19 -27.61
CA GLU A 653 7.90 2.99 -26.79
C GLU A 653 9.26 3.18 -27.47
N THR A 654 9.75 4.43 -27.48
CA THR A 654 11.02 4.83 -28.07
C THR A 654 12.16 4.70 -27.07
N ILE A 655 13.31 4.17 -27.49
CA ILE A 655 14.52 4.06 -26.67
C ILE A 655 15.57 5.02 -27.24
N GLY A 656 15.83 6.14 -26.57
CA GLY A 656 16.82 7.13 -27.00
C GLY A 656 16.41 7.91 -28.25
N ASP A 657 17.25 7.87 -29.28
CA ASP A 657 17.09 8.46 -30.62
C ASP A 657 16.37 7.54 -31.62
N ALA A 658 16.07 6.31 -31.22
CA ALA A 658 15.38 5.35 -32.05
C ALA A 658 13.85 5.48 -31.94
N TYR A 659 13.19 5.61 -33.09
CA TYR A 659 11.73 5.69 -33.21
C TYR A 659 11.16 4.36 -33.74
N MET A 660 10.21 3.77 -33.01
CA MET A 660 9.68 2.43 -33.27
C MET A 660 8.17 2.45 -33.51
N VAL A 661 7.74 1.80 -34.60
CA VAL A 661 6.32 1.71 -34.98
C VAL A 661 6.00 0.29 -35.45
N ALA A 662 4.80 -0.18 -35.19
CA ALA A 662 4.33 -1.50 -35.61
C ALA A 662 2.99 -1.42 -36.34
N SER A 663 2.75 -2.32 -37.29
CA SER A 663 1.43 -2.55 -37.89
C SER A 663 1.09 -4.04 -37.87
N GLY A 664 -0.20 -4.38 -37.88
CA GLY A 664 -0.70 -5.74 -37.64
C GLY A 664 -0.97 -6.05 -36.17
N LEU A 665 -0.73 -5.07 -35.29
CA LEU A 665 -1.06 -5.08 -33.86
C LEU A 665 -1.40 -3.66 -33.40
N PRO A 666 -2.16 -3.49 -32.30
CA PRO A 666 -2.87 -4.53 -31.54
C PRO A 666 -4.10 -5.07 -32.27
N LYS A 667 -4.53 -4.42 -33.37
CA LYS A 667 -5.56 -4.95 -34.27
C LYS A 667 -4.89 -5.63 -35.47
N ARG A 668 -5.31 -6.85 -35.77
CA ARG A 668 -4.83 -7.60 -36.94
C ARG A 668 -5.42 -7.02 -38.21
N ASN A 669 -4.60 -6.68 -39.20
CA ASN A 669 -5.03 -6.10 -40.47
C ASN A 669 -4.67 -6.94 -41.71
N GLY A 670 -4.38 -8.24 -41.51
CA GLY A 670 -4.01 -9.17 -42.58
C GLY A 670 -2.66 -8.79 -43.20
N MET A 671 -2.47 -9.02 -44.50
CA MET A 671 -1.19 -8.71 -45.17
C MET A 671 -0.92 -7.20 -45.35
N ARG A 672 -1.89 -6.33 -45.01
CA ARG A 672 -1.75 -4.88 -45.19
C ARG A 672 -0.72 -4.23 -44.25
N HIS A 673 -0.36 -4.88 -43.15
CA HIS A 673 0.64 -4.35 -42.21
C HIS A 673 1.95 -3.90 -42.89
N ALA A 674 2.41 -4.62 -43.91
CA ALA A 674 3.64 -4.30 -44.61
C ALA A 674 3.48 -3.06 -45.51
N ALA A 675 2.31 -2.91 -46.16
CA ALA A 675 2.00 -1.76 -47.01
C ALA A 675 1.84 -0.47 -46.19
N GLU A 676 1.14 -0.54 -45.04
CA GLU A 676 0.99 0.60 -44.12
C GLU A 676 2.35 1.13 -43.66
N ILE A 677 3.23 0.23 -43.20
CA ILE A 677 4.58 0.61 -42.77
C ILE A 677 5.44 1.12 -43.94
N ALA A 678 5.33 0.52 -45.12
CA ALA A 678 6.07 0.98 -46.31
C ALA A 678 5.61 2.38 -46.76
N ASN A 679 4.31 2.65 -46.79
CA ASN A 679 3.75 3.95 -47.14
C ASN A 679 4.14 5.02 -46.10
N MET A 680 4.01 4.70 -44.82
CA MET A 680 4.46 5.55 -43.71
C MET A 680 5.95 5.88 -43.82
N SER A 681 6.78 4.89 -44.16
CA SER A 681 8.23 5.07 -44.29
C SER A 681 8.60 6.06 -45.40
N LEU A 682 7.91 5.99 -46.55
CA LEU A 682 8.10 6.91 -47.66
C LEU A 682 7.66 8.34 -47.30
N ASP A 683 6.53 8.47 -46.60
CA ASP A 683 6.01 9.76 -46.11
C ASP A 683 6.94 10.42 -45.08
N ILE A 684 7.44 9.65 -44.12
CA ILE A 684 8.42 10.10 -43.13
C ILE A 684 9.70 10.53 -43.84
N LEU A 685 10.23 9.71 -44.75
CA LEU A 685 11.46 10.02 -45.47
C LEU A 685 11.35 11.29 -46.31
N SER A 686 10.21 11.51 -46.98
CA SER A 686 9.92 12.75 -47.71
C SER A 686 9.89 13.97 -46.79
N SER A 687 9.19 13.87 -45.66
CA SER A 687 9.04 14.98 -44.70
C SER A 687 10.37 15.37 -44.04
N VAL A 688 11.19 14.37 -43.67
CA VAL A 688 12.53 14.59 -43.09
C VAL A 688 13.47 15.26 -44.09
N GLY A 689 13.33 15.00 -45.39
CA GLY A 689 14.12 15.68 -46.43
C GLY A 689 13.95 17.20 -46.44
N THR A 690 12.81 17.71 -45.94
CA THR A 690 12.51 19.14 -45.83
C THR A 690 12.67 19.72 -44.43
N PHE A 691 12.87 18.86 -43.43
CA PHE A 691 12.96 19.25 -42.03
C PHE A 691 14.27 19.97 -41.71
N LYS A 692 14.18 21.10 -41.00
CA LYS A 692 15.34 21.92 -40.58
C LYS A 692 15.33 22.08 -39.06
N MET A 693 16.48 21.85 -38.42
CA MET A 693 16.63 22.07 -36.98
C MET A 693 16.58 23.56 -36.64
N ARG A 694 15.86 23.96 -35.58
CA ARG A 694 15.75 25.38 -35.18
C ARG A 694 17.10 26.02 -34.84
N HIS A 695 17.93 25.30 -34.08
CA HIS A 695 19.25 25.77 -33.64
C HIS A 695 20.34 25.60 -34.73
N MET A 696 20.14 24.70 -35.69
CA MET A 696 21.07 24.37 -36.80
C MET A 696 20.36 24.14 -38.14
N PRO A 697 19.82 25.18 -38.81
CA PRO A 697 19.04 25.01 -40.04
C PRO A 697 19.85 24.57 -41.27
N GLU A 698 21.18 24.68 -41.22
CA GLU A 698 22.11 24.34 -42.30
C GLU A 698 22.59 22.87 -42.24
N VAL A 699 22.41 22.21 -41.10
CA VAL A 699 22.80 20.80 -40.93
C VAL A 699 21.56 19.93 -41.21
N PRO A 700 21.55 19.15 -42.30
CA PRO A 700 20.40 18.33 -42.64
C PRO A 700 20.27 17.16 -41.65
N VAL A 701 19.04 16.92 -41.18
CA VAL A 701 18.75 15.73 -40.36
C VAL A 701 18.67 14.53 -41.28
N ARG A 702 19.56 13.56 -41.07
CA ARG A 702 19.60 12.32 -41.84
C ARG A 702 19.06 11.19 -40.98
N ILE A 703 18.06 10.48 -41.48
CA ILE A 703 17.56 9.26 -40.83
C ILE A 703 17.92 8.03 -41.66
N ARG A 704 18.04 6.89 -40.97
CA ARG A 704 18.07 5.56 -41.59
C ARG A 704 16.86 4.78 -41.10
N ILE A 705 16.28 3.98 -41.99
CA ILE A 705 15.04 3.24 -41.72
C ILE A 705 15.28 1.75 -41.97
N GLY A 706 14.79 0.90 -41.07
CA GLY A 706 14.80 -0.56 -41.18
C GLY A 706 13.41 -1.15 -41.02
N LEU A 707 13.03 -2.04 -41.95
CA LEU A 707 11.74 -2.72 -41.99
C LEU A 707 11.90 -4.24 -41.95
N HIS A 708 11.16 -4.91 -41.07
CA HIS A 708 11.11 -6.37 -41.03
C HIS A 708 9.72 -6.87 -40.64
N SER A 709 9.31 -7.98 -41.26
CA SER A 709 8.02 -8.62 -41.02
C SER A 709 8.20 -10.02 -40.46
N GLY A 710 7.47 -10.34 -39.40
CA GLY A 710 7.54 -11.62 -38.69
C GLY A 710 6.64 -11.67 -37.44
N PRO A 711 6.61 -12.81 -36.74
CA PRO A 711 5.76 -13.00 -35.56
C PRO A 711 6.31 -12.26 -34.32
N VAL A 712 5.42 -11.73 -33.48
CA VAL A 712 5.73 -10.97 -32.26
C VAL A 712 4.74 -11.32 -31.16
N ALA A 713 5.20 -11.44 -29.91
CA ALA A 713 4.33 -11.46 -28.74
C ALA A 713 4.22 -10.05 -28.15
N ALA A 714 3.02 -9.58 -27.86
CA ALA A 714 2.77 -8.27 -27.29
C ALA A 714 2.03 -8.38 -25.95
N GLY A 715 2.38 -7.54 -24.97
CA GLY A 715 1.75 -7.58 -23.65
C GLY A 715 2.05 -6.34 -22.81
N VAL A 716 1.27 -6.15 -21.75
CA VAL A 716 1.49 -5.05 -20.80
C VAL A 716 2.47 -5.45 -19.71
N VAL A 717 3.51 -4.65 -19.52
CA VAL A 717 4.53 -4.85 -18.48
C VAL A 717 4.46 -3.74 -17.46
N GLY A 718 4.49 -4.12 -16.17
CA GLY A 718 4.49 -3.18 -15.03
C GLY A 718 3.10 -2.90 -14.48
N LEU A 719 2.99 -2.82 -13.14
CA LEU A 719 1.73 -2.55 -12.44
C LEU A 719 1.51 -1.05 -12.20
N THR A 720 2.56 -0.32 -11.82
CA THR A 720 2.49 1.12 -11.48
C THR A 720 2.60 2.03 -12.71
N MET A 721 3.32 1.59 -13.74
CA MET A 721 3.51 2.30 -15.00
C MET A 721 3.36 1.27 -16.13
N PRO A 722 2.12 0.94 -16.53
CA PRO A 722 1.86 -0.10 -17.54
C PRO A 722 2.37 0.33 -18.90
N ARG A 723 3.13 -0.54 -19.57
CA ARG A 723 3.73 -0.29 -20.89
C ARG A 723 3.37 -1.41 -21.84
N TYR A 724 2.91 -1.08 -23.04
CA TYR A 724 2.63 -2.09 -24.06
C TYR A 724 3.92 -2.43 -24.81
N CYS A 725 4.50 -3.58 -24.48
CA CYS A 725 5.81 -4.01 -24.97
C CYS A 725 5.69 -5.12 -26.02
N LEU A 726 6.62 -5.14 -26.98
CA LEU A 726 6.75 -6.16 -28.01
C LEU A 726 7.97 -7.04 -27.77
N PHE A 727 7.80 -8.35 -27.94
CA PHE A 727 8.81 -9.38 -27.70
C PHE A 727 8.92 -10.33 -28.90
N GLY A 728 10.14 -10.66 -29.29
CA GLY A 728 10.40 -11.67 -30.33
C GLY A 728 11.62 -11.36 -31.20
N ASP A 729 12.04 -12.36 -31.97
CA ASP A 729 13.18 -12.25 -32.89
C ASP A 729 12.95 -11.21 -34.00
N THR A 730 11.69 -10.97 -34.35
CA THR A 730 11.27 -9.93 -35.30
C THR A 730 11.74 -8.53 -34.87
N VAL A 731 11.67 -8.20 -33.58
CA VAL A 731 12.15 -6.91 -33.03
C VAL A 731 13.65 -6.76 -33.22
N ASN A 732 14.40 -7.81 -32.88
CA ASN A 732 15.86 -7.83 -33.03
C ASN A 732 16.28 -7.72 -34.50
N THR A 733 15.58 -8.40 -35.41
CA THR A 733 15.89 -8.40 -36.84
C THR A 733 15.55 -7.04 -37.46
N ALA A 734 14.43 -6.42 -37.08
CA ALA A 734 14.05 -5.08 -37.52
C ALA A 734 15.08 -4.01 -37.10
N SER A 735 15.53 -4.05 -35.84
CA SER A 735 16.61 -3.18 -35.34
C SER A 735 17.94 -3.40 -36.09
N ARG A 736 18.24 -4.63 -36.52
CA ARG A 736 19.42 -4.90 -37.37
C ARG A 736 19.27 -4.35 -38.79
N MET A 737 18.05 -4.38 -39.34
CA MET A 737 17.78 -3.74 -40.63
C MET A 737 18.04 -2.24 -40.55
N GLU A 738 17.67 -1.59 -39.44
CA GLU A 738 17.96 -0.16 -39.24
C GLU A 738 19.47 0.09 -39.12
N SER A 739 20.15 -0.57 -38.19
CA SER A 739 21.58 -0.31 -37.89
C SER A 739 22.54 -0.59 -39.05
N THR A 740 22.19 -1.53 -39.94
CA THR A 740 22.95 -1.81 -41.18
C THR A 740 22.48 -0.98 -42.38
N GLY A 741 21.51 -0.09 -42.17
CA GLY A 741 20.94 0.83 -43.15
C GLY A 741 21.87 2.00 -43.49
N LEU A 742 21.57 2.66 -44.61
CA LEU A 742 22.30 3.83 -45.09
C LEU A 742 21.45 5.10 -44.90
N PRO A 743 22.08 6.28 -44.78
CA PRO A 743 21.35 7.54 -44.67
C PRO A 743 20.39 7.77 -45.83
N TYR A 744 19.18 8.24 -45.53
CA TYR A 744 18.09 8.46 -46.49
C TYR A 744 17.65 7.23 -47.29
N ARG A 745 17.89 6.02 -46.76
CA ARG A 745 17.40 4.78 -47.37
C ARG A 745 16.53 3.97 -46.42
N ILE A 746 15.56 3.26 -47.01
CA ILE A 746 14.68 2.33 -46.33
C ILE A 746 15.18 0.91 -46.60
N HIS A 747 15.77 0.28 -45.59
CA HIS A 747 16.30 -1.07 -45.65
C HIS A 747 15.21 -2.08 -45.30
N VAL A 748 15.01 -3.09 -46.14
CA VAL A 748 13.87 -4.02 -46.04
C VAL A 748 14.34 -5.47 -46.10
N SER A 749 13.81 -6.31 -45.20
CA SER A 749 14.05 -7.75 -45.19
C SER A 749 13.37 -8.49 -46.35
N HIS A 750 13.86 -9.70 -46.67
CA HIS A 750 13.24 -10.54 -47.69
C HIS A 750 11.77 -10.85 -47.37
N SER A 751 11.46 -11.16 -46.10
CA SER A 751 10.09 -11.45 -45.64
C SER A 751 9.11 -10.31 -45.98
N THR A 752 9.50 -9.06 -45.74
CA THR A 752 8.66 -7.88 -46.00
C THR A 752 8.48 -7.67 -47.50
N VAL A 753 9.54 -7.84 -48.30
CA VAL A 753 9.45 -7.71 -49.77
C VAL A 753 8.51 -8.74 -50.38
N THR A 754 8.53 -9.99 -49.89
CA THR A 754 7.60 -11.03 -50.35
C THR A 754 6.14 -10.63 -50.12
N ILE A 755 5.83 -10.02 -48.97
CA ILE A 755 4.48 -9.52 -48.66
C ILE A 755 4.12 -8.35 -49.59
N LEU A 756 5.02 -7.37 -49.74
CA LEU A 756 4.79 -6.20 -50.63
C LEU A 756 4.59 -6.61 -52.10
N ARG A 757 5.32 -7.62 -52.58
CA ARG A 757 5.15 -8.18 -53.93
C ARG A 757 3.82 -8.90 -54.09
N THR A 758 3.38 -9.61 -53.05
CA THR A 758 2.09 -10.31 -53.04
C THR A 758 0.92 -9.32 -53.17
N LEU A 759 1.01 -8.16 -52.52
CA LEU A 759 -0.02 -7.11 -52.58
C LEU A 759 -0.13 -6.42 -53.95
N SER A 760 0.92 -6.50 -54.80
CA SER A 760 0.93 -5.95 -56.17
C SER A 760 0.61 -4.45 -56.30
N GLU A 761 0.88 -3.64 -55.28
CA GLU A 761 0.61 -2.19 -55.28
C GLU A 761 1.71 -1.31 -55.93
N GLY A 762 2.62 -1.91 -56.70
CA GLY A 762 3.62 -1.17 -57.47
C GLY A 762 4.81 -0.61 -56.67
N TYR A 763 5.22 -1.26 -55.58
CA TYR A 763 6.44 -0.92 -54.84
C TYR A 763 7.72 -1.22 -55.63
N GLU A 764 8.66 -0.28 -55.62
CA GLU A 764 9.94 -0.36 -56.32
C GLU A 764 11.04 -0.76 -55.33
N VAL A 765 11.60 -1.96 -55.51
CA VAL A 765 12.61 -2.55 -54.63
C VAL A 765 13.88 -2.92 -55.39
N GLU A 766 15.04 -2.54 -54.85
CA GLU A 766 16.36 -2.85 -55.40
C GLU A 766 17.07 -3.90 -54.53
N LEU A 767 17.73 -4.88 -55.15
CA LEU A 767 18.52 -5.88 -54.42
C LEU A 767 19.81 -5.24 -53.89
N ARG A 768 20.04 -5.32 -52.58
CA ARG A 768 21.28 -4.85 -51.94
C ARG A 768 22.38 -5.91 -51.97
N GLY A 769 22.02 -7.18 -51.76
CA GLY A 769 22.94 -8.31 -51.60
C GLY A 769 22.79 -9.02 -50.25
N ARG A 770 23.68 -9.98 -49.98
CA ARG A 770 23.72 -10.73 -48.71
C ARG A 770 24.43 -9.93 -47.64
N THR A 771 23.74 -9.62 -46.54
CA THR A 771 24.31 -8.88 -45.43
C THR A 771 24.59 -9.82 -44.26
N GLU A 772 25.83 -9.83 -43.75
CA GLU A 772 26.16 -10.52 -42.50
C GLU A 772 25.61 -9.73 -41.32
N LEU A 773 24.66 -10.31 -40.60
CA LEU A 773 24.11 -9.75 -39.37
C LEU A 773 25.11 -9.96 -38.22
N LYS A 774 26.09 -9.06 -38.03
CA LYS A 774 27.02 -9.12 -36.89
C LYS A 774 26.36 -8.62 -35.60
N LYS A 775 26.67 -9.29 -34.47
CA LYS A 775 26.27 -8.89 -33.10
C LYS A 775 26.87 -7.52 -32.79
N ASP A 776 26.06 -6.56 -32.32
CA ASP A 776 26.43 -5.58 -31.27
C ASP A 776 25.41 -4.43 -31.10
N PHE A 777 24.12 -4.73 -30.87
CA PHE A 777 23.14 -3.68 -30.51
C PHE A 777 23.24 -3.30 -29.02
N PHE A 778 23.27 -4.28 -28.11
CA PHE A 778 23.22 -4.04 -26.66
C PHE A 778 24.53 -3.56 -26.00
N ARG A 779 25.60 -3.32 -26.77
CA ARG A 779 26.88 -2.85 -26.22
C ARG A 779 27.00 -1.32 -26.20
N LYS A 780 26.18 -0.60 -26.98
CA LYS A 780 26.24 0.87 -27.11
C LYS A 780 25.35 1.63 -26.11
N ILE A 781 24.33 0.98 -25.54
CA ILE A 781 23.37 1.62 -24.64
C ILE A 781 23.74 1.21 -23.20
N GLY A 782 24.48 2.09 -22.51
CA GLY A 782 25.00 1.87 -21.16
C GLY A 782 23.95 1.97 -20.05
N TYR A 783 22.90 1.15 -20.10
CA TYR A 783 21.91 1.02 -19.03
C TYR A 783 21.86 -0.43 -18.53
N SER A 784 22.25 -0.64 -17.26
CA SER A 784 22.38 -1.97 -16.64
C SER A 784 21.04 -2.61 -16.21
N THR A 785 19.91 -1.94 -16.47
CA THR A 785 18.60 -2.28 -15.87
C THR A 785 17.76 -3.32 -16.63
N PHE A 786 18.19 -3.78 -17.82
CA PHE A 786 17.42 -4.75 -18.62
C PHE A 786 18.12 -6.11 -18.71
N LYS A 787 18.20 -6.83 -17.59
CA LYS A 787 18.71 -8.22 -17.52
C LYS A 787 17.73 -9.26 -18.08
N ILE A 788 16.44 -8.93 -18.21
CA ILE A 788 15.35 -9.85 -18.61
C ILE A 788 15.36 -10.19 -20.12
N PHE A 789 15.92 -9.33 -20.98
CA PHE A 789 15.90 -9.56 -22.43
C PHE A 789 16.98 -10.52 -22.96
N ARG A 790 17.90 -10.99 -22.12
CA ARG A 790 19.02 -11.85 -22.57
C ARG A 790 18.62 -13.31 -22.82
N ILE A 791 17.41 -13.73 -22.41
CA ILE A 791 16.97 -15.13 -22.44
C ILE A 791 16.41 -15.57 -23.80
N PHE A 792 15.92 -14.65 -24.64
CA PHE A 792 15.42 -15.00 -25.99
C PHE A 792 16.49 -14.92 -27.10
N TYR A 793 17.74 -14.63 -26.74
CA TYR A 793 18.84 -14.48 -27.69
C TYR A 793 19.50 -15.83 -28.02
N ASN A 794 18.97 -16.62 -28.95
CA ASN A 794 19.78 -17.70 -29.54
C ASN A 794 19.43 -18.17 -30.96
N LYS A 795 18.46 -17.59 -31.69
CA LYS A 795 18.19 -17.99 -33.08
C LYS A 795 18.18 -16.80 -34.02
N GLY A 796 19.28 -16.63 -34.75
CA GLY A 796 19.40 -15.58 -35.77
C GLY A 796 20.82 -15.47 -36.33
N LYS A 797 21.47 -16.62 -36.55
CA LYS A 797 22.68 -16.73 -37.38
C LYS A 797 22.22 -16.96 -38.81
N GLY A 798 22.52 -16.03 -39.72
CA GLY A 798 22.23 -16.19 -41.14
C GLY A 798 22.65 -14.97 -41.93
N THR A 799 23.21 -15.21 -43.11
CA THR A 799 23.26 -14.21 -44.18
C THR A 799 21.88 -14.16 -44.82
N GLU A 800 21.22 -13.01 -44.76
CA GLU A 800 19.90 -12.82 -45.39
C GLU A 800 20.07 -11.88 -46.60
N GLU A 801 19.31 -12.17 -47.66
CA GLU A 801 19.20 -11.27 -48.80
C GLU A 801 18.31 -10.09 -48.42
N THR A 802 18.80 -8.89 -48.68
CA THR A 802 18.16 -7.64 -48.25
C THR A 802 17.96 -6.69 -49.42
N PHE A 803 16.99 -5.78 -49.27
CA PHE A 803 16.53 -4.91 -50.34
C PHE A 803 16.45 -3.45 -49.89
N TRP A 804 16.55 -2.53 -50.84
CA TRP A 804 16.21 -1.12 -50.66
C TRP A 804 14.80 -0.87 -51.21
N LEU A 805 13.94 -0.25 -50.42
CA LEU A 805 12.69 0.31 -50.92
C LEU A 805 12.97 1.72 -51.42
N VAL A 806 12.81 1.94 -52.73
CA VAL A 806 13.22 3.17 -53.42
C VAL A 806 12.03 4.05 -53.77
N GLY A 807 10.85 3.45 -53.95
CA GLY A 807 9.64 4.19 -54.27
C GLY A 807 8.39 3.31 -54.38
N LYS A 808 7.30 3.95 -54.80
CA LYS A 808 6.02 3.30 -55.13
C LYS A 808 5.41 4.02 -56.34
N LYS A 809 4.89 3.27 -57.31
CA LYS A 809 4.14 3.84 -58.43
C LYS A 809 2.94 4.64 -57.91
N GLY A 810 2.87 5.92 -58.27
CA GLY A 810 1.84 6.85 -57.81
C GLY A 810 2.18 7.65 -56.54
N PHE A 811 3.38 7.49 -55.98
CA PHE A 811 3.88 8.35 -54.90
C PHE A 811 4.38 9.68 -55.48
N THR A 812 3.71 10.80 -55.14
CA THR A 812 3.95 12.13 -55.74
C THR A 812 4.85 13.05 -54.90
N LYS A 813 5.20 12.65 -53.67
CA LYS A 813 6.01 13.49 -52.77
C LYS A 813 7.51 13.33 -53.06
N PRO A 814 8.33 14.39 -52.96
CA PRO A 814 9.75 14.31 -53.27
C PRO A 814 10.51 13.49 -52.22
N LEU A 815 11.39 12.60 -52.66
CA LEU A 815 12.29 11.83 -51.79
C LEU A 815 13.70 12.44 -51.79
N PRO A 816 14.39 12.50 -50.65
CA PRO A 816 15.75 13.02 -50.56
C PRO A 816 16.75 12.13 -51.31
N VAL A 817 17.73 12.75 -51.98
CA VAL A 817 18.78 12.02 -52.70
C VAL A 817 19.80 11.46 -51.69
N PRO A 818 20.05 10.13 -51.67
CA PRO A 818 21.03 9.54 -50.77
C PRO A 818 22.46 10.02 -51.10
N PRO A 819 23.34 10.20 -50.10
CA PRO A 819 24.75 10.54 -50.35
C PRO A 819 25.49 9.42 -51.11
N PRO A 820 26.51 9.76 -51.94
CA PRO A 820 27.24 8.78 -52.75
C PRO A 820 27.98 7.75 -51.90
N VAL A 821 27.91 6.47 -52.30
CA VAL A 821 28.58 5.35 -51.64
C VAL A 821 30.05 5.33 -52.08
N GLY A 822 30.99 5.43 -51.13
CA GLY A 822 32.44 5.37 -51.41
C GLY A 822 32.89 3.99 -51.92
N LYS A 823 34.00 3.94 -52.69
CA LYS A 823 34.53 2.74 -53.37
C LYS A 823 34.91 1.56 -52.44
N ASP A 824 35.01 1.79 -51.12
CA ASP A 824 35.39 0.75 -50.15
C ASP A 824 34.24 0.28 -49.23
N GLY A 825 32.98 0.64 -49.55
CA GLY A 825 31.82 0.21 -48.76
C GLY A 825 31.74 0.78 -47.33
N GLN A 826 32.73 1.56 -46.89
CA GLN A 826 32.71 2.31 -45.64
C GLN A 826 32.22 3.74 -45.91
N VAL A 827 30.92 3.96 -45.70
CA VAL A 827 30.38 5.31 -45.55
C VAL A 827 30.47 5.65 -44.07
N GLY A 828 31.17 6.74 -43.73
CA GLY A 828 31.33 7.17 -42.34
C GLY A 828 29.98 7.28 -41.65
N HIS A 829 29.80 6.55 -40.55
CA HIS A 829 28.57 6.50 -39.75
C HIS A 829 28.25 7.83 -39.00
N GLY A 830 28.87 8.96 -39.37
CA GLY A 830 28.75 10.25 -38.69
C GLY A 830 28.68 11.44 -39.66
N LEU A 831 28.49 12.64 -39.11
CA LEU A 831 28.57 13.91 -39.84
C LEU A 831 29.97 14.08 -40.45
N GLN A 832 30.06 14.62 -41.67
CA GLN A 832 31.37 14.78 -42.29
C GLN A 832 32.23 15.83 -41.55
N PRO A 833 33.56 15.66 -41.44
CA PRO A 833 34.44 16.60 -40.76
C PRO A 833 34.32 18.06 -41.27
N VAL A 834 34.01 18.23 -42.56
CA VAL A 834 33.78 19.54 -43.20
C VAL A 834 32.51 20.21 -42.67
N GLU A 835 31.44 19.43 -42.43
CA GLU A 835 30.17 19.90 -41.88
C GLU A 835 30.35 20.30 -40.40
N ILE A 836 31.13 19.52 -39.64
CA ILE A 836 31.50 19.80 -38.24
C ILE A 836 32.34 21.08 -38.13
N ALA A 837 33.34 21.25 -39.00
CA ALA A 837 34.22 22.43 -38.99
C ALA A 837 33.49 23.73 -39.40
N ALA A 838 32.57 23.67 -40.36
CA ALA A 838 31.74 24.80 -40.76
C ALA A 838 30.82 25.27 -39.61
N PHE A 839 30.30 24.33 -38.83
CA PHE A 839 29.49 24.63 -37.65
C PHE A 839 30.31 25.25 -36.52
N GLN A 840 31.46 24.68 -36.18
CA GLN A 840 32.34 25.20 -35.11
C GLN A 840 32.80 26.64 -35.39
N ARG A 841 33.14 26.97 -36.65
CA ARG A 841 33.47 28.35 -37.06
C ARG A 841 32.31 29.32 -36.80
N ARG A 842 31.08 28.98 -37.19
CA ARG A 842 29.92 29.87 -37.05
C ARG A 842 29.42 29.98 -35.62
N LYS A 843 29.56 28.94 -34.79
CA LYS A 843 29.25 29.00 -33.34
C LYS A 843 30.20 29.98 -32.65
N ALA A 844 31.49 29.95 -32.99
CA ALA A 844 32.46 30.92 -32.53
C ALA A 844 32.11 32.36 -32.99
N GLU A 845 31.68 32.55 -34.23
CA GLU A 845 31.22 33.85 -34.74
C GLU A 845 29.97 34.38 -34.01
N LYS A 846 28.97 33.53 -33.75
CA LYS A 846 27.77 33.92 -32.99
C LYS A 846 28.07 34.24 -31.52
N GLN A 847 28.99 33.51 -30.88
CA GLN A 847 29.45 33.82 -29.51
C GLN A 847 30.24 35.14 -29.46
N LEU A 848 31.03 35.45 -30.50
CA LEU A 848 31.72 36.74 -30.65
C LEU A 848 30.75 37.91 -30.84
N VAL A 849 29.60 37.71 -31.51
CA VAL A 849 28.55 38.72 -31.65
C VAL A 849 27.76 38.92 -30.35
N ARG A 850 27.51 37.84 -29.59
CA ARG A 850 26.78 37.89 -28.30
C ARG A 850 27.62 38.50 -27.15
N ASN A 851 28.95 38.53 -27.31
CA ASN A 851 29.90 39.09 -26.35
C ASN A 851 30.41 40.49 -26.74
N LYS A 852 29.82 41.16 -27.74
CA LYS A 852 30.03 42.61 -27.91
C LYS A 852 29.08 43.36 -26.96
N PRO A 853 29.60 44.33 -26.17
CA PRO A 853 28.83 45.06 -25.17
C PRO A 853 27.70 45.90 -25.76
#